data_AF-A0A1K1KR65-F1
#
_entry.id   AF-A0A1K1KR65-F1
#
_cell.length_a   1.000
_cell.length_b   1.000
_cell.length_c   1.000
_cell.angle_alpha   90.00
_cell.angle_beta   90.00
_cell.angle_gamma   90.00
#
_symmetry.space_group_name_H-M   'P 1'
#
loop_
_entity.id
_entity.type
_entity.pdbx_description
1 polymer ?
#
loop_
_entity_poly.entity_id
_entity_poly.type
_entity_poly.pdbx_seq_one_letter_code
_entity_poly.pdbx_strand_id
1 'polypeptide(L)'
;MNSKQRSNLKKHARHYQIKKALLTTGITTLSVSGALLTSSLRTHAAEVPNELTTNQVNSMESSPSGKNEVALHNHDTQSSVSKAEESESTENISNNNSAKDADDAETDNNTAQQESETNVSEPAAPGTNEQAPSNIMDESSSKSETTQVTNSDASSSSAVETTSKTDTITGNVSQNSEENEKNNGQNDKQNGQTVSNQPRIAALTRTISPDQFNIGYKRYTIADAVDISSWQNWMTQADFNSLKQIGIRTIIIKTTEGHDYTNPYAQNQINLAKNAGLNVSIYHFVRFNDTNSARNEANYAVSVMNNFKLPYSTLIFADIEADETMQDNLNMNSALKMFWSILSQHGYTNHGVYVGPNYKYLNQVVATVGKDRTWLAQYPFTPTKSGYYEQKWQAAGYGGWQFSSQAKLRENFLDVSHSFNSLLTSPNNSTIITNGQLSQNGHWYLYKGGRLQTGLQYISDQHKTVFYNSYGQMVYGENKVNGHWYLFDNVTGARKTGFQYIRQGNKTVFYDANGQMIYGERKVNGHWYLFDSVTGARKTGFQYIRQGNKTVFYDANGQMIYGERKVNGHWYLFDSVTGARKTGFQYIRQGNKTVFYDANGQMVYGERKINGHWYLFDSVTGARKTGFQHINQGNKTVFYDANGQMVYGERKINGHWYLFDSVTGARKTGFQHINQGNKTVFYNASGQMLYGYQKINGKIYYFDTITGALKN
;
A
#
# COMPACT_ATOMS: atom_id res chain seq x y z
N MET A 1 -29.47 27.85 -55.69
CA MET A 1 -29.38 26.65 -56.55
C MET A 1 -30.47 25.65 -56.18
N ASN A 2 -30.79 24.72 -57.08
CA ASN A 2 -32.00 23.89 -57.03
C ASN A 2 -31.78 22.50 -56.35
N SER A 3 -32.84 21.71 -56.23
CA SER A 3 -33.02 20.56 -55.31
C SER A 3 -32.06 19.36 -55.42
N LYS A 4 -31.13 19.30 -56.39
CA LYS A 4 -30.29 18.12 -56.69
C LYS A 4 -28.97 17.97 -55.90
N GLN A 5 -28.74 18.77 -54.86
CA GLN A 5 -27.57 18.63 -53.96
C GLN A 5 -27.93 18.42 -52.47
N ARG A 6 -29.17 18.00 -52.15
CA ARG A 6 -29.62 17.74 -50.76
C ARG A 6 -29.58 16.26 -50.31
N SER A 7 -29.04 15.34 -51.12
CA SER A 7 -29.10 13.89 -50.87
C SER A 7 -27.84 13.23 -50.28
N ASN A 8 -26.67 13.89 -50.27
CA ASN A 8 -25.38 13.27 -49.91
C ASN A 8 -24.73 13.72 -48.59
N LEU A 9 -25.46 14.40 -47.68
CA LEU A 9 -25.05 14.52 -46.27
C LEU A 9 -26.03 13.79 -45.34
N LYS A 10 -25.93 12.46 -45.35
CA LYS A 10 -26.57 11.57 -44.37
C LYS A 10 -25.60 10.50 -43.84
N LYS A 11 -24.61 10.93 -43.05
CA LYS A 11 -23.98 10.11 -42.00
C LYS A 11 -23.35 11.00 -40.93
N HIS A 12 -23.60 10.66 -39.67
CA HIS A 12 -22.96 11.20 -38.44
C HIS A 12 -23.11 12.71 -38.12
N ALA A 13 -24.32 13.11 -37.73
CA ALA A 13 -24.54 14.22 -36.78
C ALA A 13 -25.87 14.04 -36.01
N ARG A 14 -25.91 14.47 -34.73
CA ARG A 14 -27.01 14.37 -33.72
C ARG A 14 -27.20 12.98 -33.10
N HIS A 15 -27.19 12.84 -31.78
CA HIS A 15 -28.13 13.52 -30.88
C HIS A 15 -27.56 14.02 -29.54
N TYR A 16 -28.24 15.02 -28.97
CA TYR A 16 -28.10 15.47 -27.58
C TYR A 16 -29.41 16.13 -27.15
N GLN A 17 -30.03 15.71 -26.03
CA GLN A 17 -30.78 16.60 -25.15
C GLN A 17 -30.91 16.06 -23.70
N ILE A 18 -30.34 16.82 -22.77
CA ILE A 18 -30.88 17.24 -21.45
C ILE A 18 -31.52 16.18 -20.54
N LYS A 19 -30.90 16.00 -19.36
CA LYS A 19 -31.56 16.26 -18.06
C LYS A 19 -30.60 16.97 -17.10
N LYS A 20 -31.13 17.76 -16.17
CA LYS A 20 -30.38 18.70 -15.31
C LYS A 20 -29.75 18.00 -14.10
N ALA A 21 -28.56 18.45 -13.70
CA ALA A 21 -28.09 18.50 -12.32
C ALA A 21 -27.17 19.72 -12.15
N LEU A 22 -27.28 20.46 -11.05
CA LEU A 22 -26.34 21.54 -10.72
C LEU A 22 -25.14 20.94 -9.98
N LEU A 23 -23.94 21.41 -10.30
CA LEU A 23 -22.80 21.37 -9.38
C LEU A 23 -22.64 22.78 -8.79
N THR A 24 -22.67 22.89 -7.47
CA THR A 24 -22.43 24.15 -6.76
C THR A 24 -21.38 23.89 -5.69
N THR A 25 -20.17 24.42 -5.89
CA THR A 25 -19.05 24.27 -4.96
C THR A 25 -19.25 25.16 -3.74
N GLY A 26 -19.82 24.59 -2.67
CA GLY A 26 -20.02 25.27 -1.40
C GLY A 26 -18.71 25.49 -0.65
N ILE A 27 -18.22 26.73 -0.65
CA ILE A 27 -17.25 27.22 0.34
C ILE A 27 -17.91 27.16 1.71
N THR A 28 -17.21 26.66 2.73
CA THR A 28 -17.63 26.86 4.14
C THR A 28 -16.45 27.37 4.95
N THR A 29 -16.63 28.50 5.62
CA THR A 29 -15.61 29.17 6.43
C THR A 29 -15.51 28.56 7.82
N LEU A 30 -14.32 28.60 8.42
CA LEU A 30 -14.19 28.46 9.87
C LEU A 30 -14.89 29.66 10.54
N SER A 31 -15.63 29.38 11.60
CA SER A 31 -15.91 30.36 12.66
C SER A 31 -15.39 29.80 13.97
N VAL A 32 -14.69 30.63 14.74
CA VAL A 32 -14.14 30.28 16.05
C VAL A 32 -15.03 30.91 17.12
N SER A 33 -15.44 30.11 18.10
CA SER A 33 -15.95 30.61 19.39
C SER A 33 -15.65 29.55 20.45
N GLY A 34 -15.14 30.01 21.60
CA GLY A 34 -14.58 29.13 22.63
C GLY A 34 -15.60 28.69 23.69
N ALA A 35 -15.21 27.63 24.40
CA ALA A 35 -15.63 27.17 25.72
C ALA A 35 -16.83 27.84 26.42
N LEU A 36 -17.74 27.00 26.94
CA LEU A 36 -17.88 26.85 28.40
C LEU A 36 -18.58 25.53 28.78
N LEU A 37 -18.58 25.23 30.09
CA LEU A 37 -19.05 23.97 30.69
C LEU A 37 -20.58 23.81 30.64
N THR A 38 -21.06 22.57 30.55
CA THR A 38 -21.85 21.92 31.64
C THR A 38 -22.15 20.45 31.32
N SER A 39 -22.46 19.67 32.37
CA SER A 39 -22.83 18.26 32.28
C SER A 39 -24.35 18.06 32.37
N SER A 40 -24.86 17.03 31.70
CA SER A 40 -26.06 16.29 32.10
C SER A 40 -26.18 14.97 31.32
N LEU A 41 -26.63 13.92 32.00
CA LEU A 41 -27.00 12.66 31.36
C LEU A 41 -28.38 12.78 30.70
N ARG A 42 -28.62 12.02 29.63
CA ARG A 42 -29.98 11.52 29.31
C ARG A 42 -29.93 10.05 28.93
N THR A 43 -30.61 9.23 29.72
CA THR A 43 -31.00 7.87 29.38
C THR A 43 -31.95 7.88 28.17
N HIS A 44 -31.97 6.79 27.41
CA HIS A 44 -33.00 6.59 26.39
C HIS A 44 -34.32 6.19 27.04
N ALA A 45 -35.43 6.63 26.43
CA ALA A 45 -36.76 6.08 26.64
C ALA A 45 -37.32 5.69 25.27
N ALA A 46 -38.09 4.61 25.21
CA ALA A 46 -38.81 4.16 24.02
C ALA A 46 -40.25 3.81 24.43
N GLU A 47 -41.22 4.31 23.68
CA GLU A 47 -42.65 4.15 23.99
C GLU A 47 -43.28 3.05 23.12
N VAL A 48 -43.99 2.11 23.75
CA VAL A 48 -45.20 1.45 23.23
C VAL A 48 -46.12 1.20 24.45
N PRO A 49 -47.44 1.48 24.41
CA PRO A 49 -48.23 1.69 25.64
C PRO A 49 -49.21 0.56 26.02
N ASN A 50 -49.76 0.70 27.25
CA ASN A 50 -50.97 0.07 27.82
C ASN A 50 -50.93 -1.47 28.10
N GLU A 51 -51.64 -2.03 29.10
CA GLU A 51 -52.65 -1.47 30.02
C GLU A 51 -52.75 -2.29 31.34
N LEU A 52 -53.16 -1.64 32.46
CA LEU A 52 -53.71 -2.24 33.71
C LEU A 52 -52.75 -3.18 34.53
N THR A 53 -52.82 -3.34 35.86
CA THR A 53 -53.78 -2.89 36.90
C THR A 53 -53.09 -2.75 38.29
N THR A 54 -53.43 -1.70 39.05
CA THR A 54 -53.54 -1.59 40.56
C THR A 54 -52.56 -2.26 41.54
N ASN A 55 -52.26 -1.50 42.62
CA ASN A 55 -51.90 -1.92 44.01
C ASN A 55 -50.47 -2.44 44.29
N GLN A 56 -49.85 -2.19 45.47
CA GLN A 56 -50.02 -1.12 46.48
C GLN A 56 -48.79 -1.11 47.44
N VAL A 57 -48.40 0.10 47.91
CA VAL A 57 -47.91 0.42 49.29
C VAL A 57 -46.57 -0.17 49.83
N ASN A 58 -45.81 0.71 50.50
CA ASN A 58 -44.66 0.54 51.39
C ASN A 58 -43.32 0.02 50.81
N SER A 59 -42.12 0.59 51.07
CA SER A 59 -41.53 1.58 52.03
C SER A 59 -40.54 0.97 53.04
N MET A 60 -39.78 1.85 53.73
CA MET A 60 -38.56 1.59 54.54
C MET A 60 -37.35 1.19 53.67
N GLU A 61 -36.29 2.00 53.54
CA GLU A 61 -35.40 2.63 54.54
C GLU A 61 -34.54 1.63 55.34
N SER A 62 -33.24 1.60 55.03
CA SER A 62 -32.20 1.93 56.03
C SER A 62 -30.86 2.21 55.34
N SER A 63 -30.00 2.97 56.02
CA SER A 63 -28.69 3.49 55.61
C SER A 63 -27.75 3.39 56.83
N PRO A 64 -26.47 3.82 56.79
CA PRO A 64 -25.41 3.64 55.79
C PRO A 64 -24.06 3.24 56.50
N SER A 65 -22.92 3.77 56.00
CA SER A 65 -21.59 3.86 56.64
C SER A 65 -20.64 2.66 56.42
N GLY A 66 -19.32 2.84 56.19
CA GLY A 66 -18.51 4.07 55.98
C GLY A 66 -17.20 3.69 55.25
N LYS A 67 -16.71 4.45 54.26
CA LYS A 67 -15.87 5.67 54.37
C LYS A 67 -14.49 5.47 55.04
N ASN A 68 -13.45 5.37 54.21
CA ASN A 68 -12.17 6.12 54.18
C ASN A 68 -11.21 5.36 53.20
N GLU A 69 -10.48 5.92 52.23
CA GLU A 69 -9.59 7.10 52.16
C GLU A 69 -8.31 6.97 53.02
N VAL A 70 -7.08 7.23 52.54
CA VAL A 70 -6.53 7.47 51.18
C VAL A 70 -4.98 7.30 51.20
N ALA A 71 -4.30 7.34 50.04
CA ALA A 71 -2.83 7.57 49.87
C ALA A 71 -1.82 6.46 50.30
N LEU A 72 -0.57 6.38 49.78
CA LEU A 72 0.00 6.67 48.43
C LEU A 72 1.45 6.10 48.31
N HIS A 73 1.86 5.77 47.08
CA HIS A 73 3.24 5.76 46.52
C HIS A 73 4.26 4.61 46.74
N ASN A 74 4.95 4.33 45.62
CA ASN A 74 6.30 3.76 45.40
C ASN A 74 6.63 2.25 45.48
N HIS A 75 7.23 1.79 44.37
CA HIS A 75 8.43 0.96 44.17
C HIS A 75 9.08 0.24 45.39
N ASP A 76 9.67 -0.97 45.25
CA ASP A 76 10.25 -1.54 44.02
C ASP A 76 10.31 -3.09 43.93
N THR A 77 10.77 -3.56 42.76
CA THR A 77 11.25 -4.88 42.28
C THR A 77 11.24 -6.20 43.13
N GLN A 78 11.19 -7.31 42.35
CA GLN A 78 11.70 -8.68 42.58
C GLN A 78 10.89 -9.73 43.39
N SER A 79 10.26 -10.62 42.61
CA SER A 79 10.50 -12.08 42.61
C SER A 79 10.53 -12.87 43.94
N SER A 80 9.50 -13.70 44.14
CA SER A 80 9.67 -15.01 44.79
C SER A 80 8.86 -16.09 44.04
N VAL A 81 9.41 -17.31 44.01
CA VAL A 81 8.77 -18.49 43.42
C VAL A 81 8.16 -19.32 44.55
N SER A 82 6.94 -19.81 44.36
CA SER A 82 6.37 -20.91 45.17
C SER A 82 5.77 -21.96 44.24
N LYS A 83 5.91 -23.24 44.63
CA LYS A 83 5.64 -24.42 43.79
C LYS A 83 5.18 -25.58 44.66
N ALA A 84 3.92 -25.97 44.53
CA ALA A 84 3.25 -27.19 45.00
C ALA A 84 1.75 -27.03 44.64
N GLU A 85 0.91 -28.04 44.40
CA GLU A 85 1.04 -29.49 44.12
C GLU A 85 -0.22 -29.85 43.27
N GLU A 86 -0.20 -30.83 42.34
CA GLU A 86 -0.62 -32.23 42.55
C GLU A 86 -1.89 -32.41 43.42
N SER A 87 -2.88 -33.25 43.09
CA SER A 87 -2.99 -34.44 42.23
C SER A 87 -4.44 -34.55 41.65
N GLU A 88 -5.00 -35.58 40.99
CA GLU A 88 -4.83 -37.06 40.99
C GLU A 88 -4.93 -37.71 39.59
N SER A 89 -4.73 -39.03 39.55
CA SER A 89 -4.57 -39.88 38.35
C SER A 89 -5.41 -41.19 38.43
N THR A 90 -5.29 -42.07 37.42
CA THR A 90 -5.62 -43.54 37.31
C THR A 90 -6.13 -43.84 35.88
N GLU A 91 -5.90 -44.97 35.18
CA GLU A 91 -5.03 -46.17 35.25
C GLU A 91 -5.07 -46.85 33.84
N ASN A 92 -4.21 -47.76 33.35
CA ASN A 92 -2.84 -48.25 33.65
C ASN A 92 -2.18 -48.65 32.29
N ILE A 93 -1.52 -49.77 31.90
CA ILE A 93 -1.14 -51.11 32.43
C ILE A 93 0.28 -51.47 31.92
N SER A 94 1.19 -51.82 32.84
CA SER A 94 2.33 -52.78 32.77
C SER A 94 3.33 -52.91 31.58
N ASN A 95 4.63 -52.80 31.94
CA ASN A 95 5.74 -53.75 31.68
C ASN A 95 6.31 -53.94 30.24
N ASN A 96 7.62 -54.22 30.01
CA ASN A 96 8.80 -54.35 30.89
C ASN A 96 10.12 -54.24 30.06
N ASN A 97 11.22 -53.78 30.69
CA ASN A 97 12.66 -54.11 30.44
C ASN A 97 13.25 -53.96 29.00
N SER A 98 14.51 -53.58 28.74
CA SER A 98 15.73 -53.24 29.52
C SER A 98 16.55 -52.20 28.72
N ALA A 99 17.37 -51.31 29.31
CA ALA A 99 18.82 -51.46 29.55
C ALA A 99 19.61 -52.19 28.41
N LYS A 100 20.75 -51.70 27.90
CA LYS A 100 21.74 -50.70 28.41
C LYS A 100 22.65 -50.19 27.25
N ASP A 101 23.54 -49.23 27.55
CA ASP A 101 24.93 -48.95 27.09
C ASP A 101 25.50 -49.62 25.79
N ALA A 102 26.47 -49.08 25.04
CA ALA A 102 27.08 -47.73 24.88
C ALA A 102 28.11 -47.76 23.71
N ASP A 103 28.52 -46.58 23.22
CA ASP A 103 29.78 -46.20 22.54
C ASP A 103 30.36 -46.91 21.27
N ASP A 104 30.92 -46.04 20.40
CA ASP A 104 32.09 -46.15 19.51
C ASP A 104 32.26 -47.21 18.37
N ALA A 105 32.22 -46.65 17.15
CA ALA A 105 33.32 -46.57 16.17
C ALA A 105 33.85 -47.79 15.36
N GLU A 106 33.67 -47.63 14.03
CA GLU A 106 34.61 -47.87 12.92
C GLU A 106 35.06 -49.27 12.43
N THR A 107 35.10 -49.35 11.08
CA THR A 107 35.96 -50.15 10.18
C THR A 107 35.74 -51.66 9.91
N ASP A 108 35.32 -51.91 8.66
CA ASP A 108 36.02 -52.71 7.63
C ASP A 108 35.86 -54.25 7.45
N ASN A 109 35.27 -54.56 6.28
CA ASN A 109 35.76 -55.46 5.21
C ASN A 109 35.55 -57.00 5.21
N ASN A 110 34.76 -57.43 4.20
CA ASN A 110 34.92 -58.63 3.32
C ASN A 110 34.78 -60.05 3.94
N THR A 111 34.45 -61.13 3.20
CA THR A 111 34.54 -61.39 1.74
C THR A 111 33.53 -62.45 1.23
N ALA A 112 33.31 -62.47 -0.11
CA ALA A 112 32.87 -63.60 -0.96
C ALA A 112 31.35 -63.97 -1.00
N GLN A 113 30.76 -64.47 -2.10
CA GLN A 113 31.21 -64.86 -3.47
C GLN A 113 30.40 -64.08 -4.56
N GLN A 114 30.96 -63.67 -5.72
CA GLN A 114 31.14 -64.42 -7.00
C GLN A 114 29.78 -64.80 -7.66
N GLU A 115 29.51 -64.64 -8.97
CA GLU A 115 30.32 -64.63 -10.22
C GLU A 115 29.88 -63.50 -11.21
N SER A 116 30.80 -62.77 -11.86
CA SER A 116 31.30 -62.90 -13.27
C SER A 116 30.32 -62.42 -14.37
N GLU A 117 30.67 -61.77 -15.50
CA GLU A 117 31.88 -61.14 -16.11
C GLU A 117 31.38 -60.38 -17.40
N THR A 118 32.06 -59.58 -18.26
CA THR A 118 33.42 -59.02 -18.54
C THR A 118 33.19 -57.74 -19.44
N ASN A 119 34.11 -56.86 -19.88
CA ASN A 119 35.56 -56.64 -19.71
C ASN A 119 35.97 -55.15 -19.96
N VAL A 120 37.11 -54.75 -19.35
CA VAL A 120 38.25 -53.90 -19.84
C VAL A 120 38.09 -53.17 -21.21
N SER A 121 38.31 -51.84 -21.33
CA SER A 121 39.64 -51.17 -21.26
C SER A 121 39.62 -49.65 -20.94
N GLU A 122 40.71 -49.17 -20.34
CA GLU A 122 41.11 -47.76 -20.09
C GLU A 122 41.89 -47.13 -21.28
N PRO A 123 42.41 -45.86 -21.26
CA PRO A 123 42.33 -44.78 -20.24
C PRO A 123 42.04 -43.35 -20.79
N ALA A 124 42.05 -42.38 -19.86
CA ALA A 124 42.42 -40.95 -20.02
C ALA A 124 41.37 -39.90 -20.47
N ALA A 125 41.52 -38.72 -19.88
CA ALA A 125 40.80 -37.45 -20.12
C ALA A 125 41.59 -36.54 -21.12
N PRO A 126 41.13 -35.34 -21.53
CA PRO A 126 39.97 -34.57 -21.07
C PRO A 126 39.11 -33.93 -22.20
N GLY A 127 38.14 -33.09 -21.82
CA GLY A 127 37.63 -32.03 -22.71
C GLY A 127 36.12 -31.81 -22.67
N THR A 128 35.70 -30.55 -22.75
CA THR A 128 34.30 -30.13 -22.93
C THR A 128 34.01 -29.85 -24.40
N ASN A 129 32.97 -30.44 -25.00
CA ASN A 129 31.99 -29.64 -25.75
C ASN A 129 30.63 -30.31 -25.99
N GLU A 130 29.60 -29.46 -26.03
CA GLU A 130 28.41 -29.41 -26.91
C GLU A 130 27.50 -30.60 -27.31
N GLN A 131 26.25 -30.17 -27.59
CA GLN A 131 25.22 -30.71 -28.49
C GLN A 131 24.43 -31.98 -28.11
N ALA A 132 23.11 -31.78 -27.97
CA ALA A 132 22.09 -32.82 -27.97
C ALA A 132 21.35 -32.82 -29.34
N PRO A 133 20.92 -33.97 -29.86
CA PRO A 133 20.28 -34.06 -31.16
C PRO A 133 18.78 -33.71 -31.15
N SER A 134 18.32 -33.38 -32.36
CA SER A 134 16.97 -33.13 -32.83
C SER A 134 16.04 -34.39 -32.76
N ASN A 135 14.78 -34.43 -33.22
CA ASN A 135 14.20 -33.84 -34.45
C ASN A 135 12.65 -34.00 -34.53
N ILE A 136 11.96 -33.10 -35.26
CA ILE A 136 10.78 -33.34 -36.17
C ILE A 136 9.48 -33.94 -35.53
N MET A 137 8.23 -33.54 -35.82
CA MET A 137 7.49 -32.54 -36.65
C MET A 137 5.99 -32.60 -36.20
N ASP A 138 5.01 -31.75 -36.53
CA ASP A 138 4.81 -30.34 -37.00
C ASP A 138 3.32 -29.99 -36.61
N GLU A 139 2.62 -28.89 -36.89
CA GLU A 139 2.77 -27.62 -37.65
C GLU A 139 2.21 -26.49 -36.68
N SER A 140 1.60 -25.34 -36.98
CA SER A 140 1.07 -24.77 -38.22
C SER A 140 1.07 -23.23 -38.32
N SER A 141 0.76 -22.72 -39.52
CA SER A 141 0.68 -21.27 -39.84
C SER A 141 -0.38 -20.49 -39.03
N SER A 142 -0.36 -19.15 -38.93
CA SER A 142 0.39 -18.10 -39.66
C SER A 142 0.70 -16.92 -38.72
N LYS A 143 1.89 -16.30 -38.69
CA LYS A 143 2.75 -15.60 -39.68
C LYS A 143 2.57 -14.07 -39.68
N SER A 144 3.67 -13.36 -39.50
CA SER A 144 3.86 -11.91 -39.72
C SER A 144 5.33 -11.73 -40.13
N GLU A 145 5.62 -10.81 -41.05
CA GLU A 145 6.92 -10.78 -41.75
C GLU A 145 7.72 -9.50 -41.51
N THR A 146 9.05 -9.61 -41.63
CA THR A 146 10.01 -8.50 -41.57
C THR A 146 11.30 -8.90 -42.30
N THR A 147 11.80 -8.02 -43.18
CA THR A 147 13.12 -8.07 -43.84
C THR A 147 13.51 -6.61 -44.14
N GLN A 148 14.63 -6.04 -43.71
CA GLN A 148 16.07 -6.34 -43.91
C GLN A 148 16.57 -6.26 -45.36
N VAL A 149 17.58 -5.38 -45.58
CA VAL A 149 18.81 -5.56 -46.39
C VAL A 149 19.94 -4.69 -45.78
N THR A 150 21.23 -5.03 -45.98
CA THR A 150 22.48 -4.39 -45.43
C THR A 150 23.62 -4.42 -46.48
N ASN A 151 24.90 -3.99 -46.32
CA ASN A 151 25.77 -3.44 -45.25
C ASN A 151 26.96 -2.66 -45.90
N SER A 152 27.61 -1.68 -45.22
CA SER A 152 29.05 -1.34 -45.45
C SER A 152 29.68 -0.33 -44.45
N ASP A 153 30.50 -0.82 -43.51
CA ASP A 153 31.95 -0.54 -43.23
C ASP A 153 32.61 0.88 -43.12
N ALA A 154 33.37 1.02 -42.01
CA ALA A 154 34.79 1.44 -41.87
C ALA A 154 35.30 2.94 -41.83
N SER A 155 35.47 3.42 -40.59
CA SER A 155 36.72 3.94 -39.94
C SER A 155 37.75 4.93 -40.58
N SER A 156 37.95 6.06 -39.86
CA SER A 156 39.24 6.73 -39.48
C SER A 156 40.19 7.30 -40.57
N SER A 157 40.72 8.54 -40.49
CA SER A 157 41.55 9.08 -39.38
C SER A 157 42.06 10.53 -39.67
N SER A 158 42.75 11.13 -38.68
CA SER A 158 43.79 12.19 -38.83
C SER A 158 43.36 13.64 -39.14
N ALA A 159 44.22 14.60 -38.77
CA ALA A 159 43.97 16.05 -38.75
C ALA A 159 45.03 16.86 -39.53
N VAL A 160 44.78 18.15 -39.80
CA VAL A 160 45.71 19.31 -39.68
C VAL A 160 44.99 20.64 -40.06
N GLU A 161 45.62 21.76 -39.70
CA GLU A 161 45.24 23.18 -39.87
C GLU A 161 45.08 23.61 -41.37
N THR A 162 44.61 24.80 -41.78
CA THR A 162 44.92 26.15 -41.24
C THR A 162 44.00 27.27 -41.77
N THR A 163 43.88 28.36 -40.99
CA THR A 163 43.53 29.77 -41.39
C THR A 163 42.29 30.09 -42.22
N SER A 164 41.45 30.98 -41.67
CA SER A 164 41.18 32.31 -42.26
C SER A 164 40.72 33.32 -41.20
N LYS A 165 40.95 34.62 -41.46
CA LYS A 165 40.65 35.72 -40.53
C LYS A 165 39.25 36.31 -40.75
N THR A 166 38.70 36.96 -39.74
CA THR A 166 37.97 38.23 -39.93
C THR A 166 38.00 39.06 -38.66
N ASP A 167 38.10 40.38 -38.81
CA ASP A 167 38.35 41.32 -37.72
C ASP A 167 37.08 41.94 -37.14
N THR A 168 37.23 42.44 -35.91
CA THR A 168 36.38 43.37 -35.18
C THR A 168 35.78 44.49 -36.04
N ILE A 169 34.45 44.71 -35.95
CA ILE A 169 33.84 46.03 -36.19
C ILE A 169 32.86 46.38 -35.06
N THR A 170 33.00 47.60 -34.55
CA THR A 170 32.10 48.27 -33.59
C THR A 170 31.08 49.13 -34.33
N GLY A 171 29.84 49.27 -33.81
CA GLY A 171 29.00 50.43 -34.15
C GLY A 171 27.49 50.19 -34.13
N ASN A 172 26.76 51.11 -33.48
CA ASN A 172 25.30 51.20 -33.48
C ASN A 172 24.76 51.78 -34.80
N VAL A 173 23.42 51.74 -34.97
CA VAL A 173 22.46 52.76 -35.50
C VAL A 173 21.28 51.99 -36.14
N SER A 174 20.02 52.02 -35.68
CA SER A 174 19.08 53.11 -35.30
C SER A 174 18.52 53.92 -36.48
N GLN A 175 17.32 53.55 -36.98
CA GLN A 175 16.46 54.37 -37.85
C GLN A 175 14.99 53.94 -37.65
N ASN A 176 13.95 54.76 -37.87
CA ASN A 176 13.82 56.22 -38.09
C ASN A 176 12.44 56.65 -37.51
N SER A 177 11.96 57.91 -37.52
CA SER A 177 12.00 58.98 -38.54
C SER A 177 11.86 60.38 -37.87
N GLU A 178 12.65 61.41 -38.26
CA GLU A 178 12.36 62.50 -39.24
C GLU A 178 11.53 63.67 -38.65
N GLU A 179 11.75 64.98 -38.90
CA GLU A 179 12.76 65.77 -39.66
C GLU A 179 13.01 67.09 -38.85
N ASN A 180 14.21 67.72 -38.80
CA ASN A 180 14.82 68.67 -39.77
C ASN A 180 13.96 69.93 -40.07
N GLU A 181 14.47 71.18 -40.14
CA GLU A 181 15.83 71.71 -40.38
C GLU A 181 16.18 73.03 -39.63
N LYS A 182 17.50 73.31 -39.50
CA LYS A 182 18.27 74.59 -39.60
C LYS A 182 17.59 75.92 -39.20
N ASN A 183 18.24 76.84 -38.46
CA ASN A 183 19.43 77.58 -38.96
C ASN A 183 20.19 78.45 -37.91
N ASN A 184 21.27 79.12 -38.37
CA ASN A 184 22.16 80.07 -37.68
C ASN A 184 21.61 80.91 -36.50
N GLY A 185 22.50 81.21 -35.53
CA GLY A 185 22.25 82.18 -34.45
C GLY A 185 22.95 83.53 -34.62
N GLN A 186 22.51 84.54 -33.87
CA GLN A 186 23.20 85.82 -33.68
C GLN A 186 22.82 86.46 -32.32
N ASN A 187 23.60 87.43 -31.85
CA ASN A 187 23.36 88.13 -30.58
C ASN A 187 22.47 89.37 -30.77
N ASP A 188 21.56 89.62 -29.81
CA ASP A 188 21.42 90.89 -29.06
C ASP A 188 20.36 90.66 -27.95
N LYS A 189 20.53 91.02 -26.66
CA LYS A 189 20.92 92.26 -25.95
C LYS A 189 19.74 93.20 -25.66
N GLN A 190 19.51 93.40 -24.35
CA GLN A 190 18.68 94.44 -23.71
C GLN A 190 17.17 94.27 -23.99
N ASN A 191 16.24 94.69 -23.12
CA ASN A 191 16.29 95.54 -21.92
C ASN A 191 15.18 95.04 -20.94
N GLY A 192 15.21 95.15 -19.61
CA GLY A 192 16.26 95.58 -18.66
C GLY A 192 15.65 96.29 -17.43
N GLN A 193 15.92 95.78 -16.21
CA GLN A 193 15.69 96.35 -14.87
C GLN A 193 16.09 95.27 -13.83
N THR A 194 16.68 95.47 -12.64
CA THR A 194 17.73 96.35 -12.09
C THR A 194 17.77 96.08 -10.57
N VAL A 195 18.84 95.45 -10.06
CA VAL A 195 19.32 95.43 -8.64
C VAL A 195 18.36 94.93 -7.51
N SER A 196 18.80 94.38 -6.36
CA SER A 196 20.16 94.22 -5.78
C SER A 196 20.32 93.07 -4.76
N ASN A 197 21.53 92.48 -4.75
CA ASN A 197 22.31 91.97 -3.60
C ASN A 197 21.87 90.75 -2.74
N GLN A 198 22.90 89.96 -2.39
CA GLN A 198 23.00 88.86 -1.40
C GLN A 198 22.33 87.50 -1.72
N PRO A 199 23.04 86.39 -1.49
CA PRO A 199 24.35 86.04 -2.06
C PRO A 199 24.20 84.95 -3.15
N ARG A 200 25.28 84.64 -3.89
CA ARG A 200 25.28 83.48 -4.81
C ARG A 200 25.16 82.17 -4.04
N ILE A 201 23.99 81.55 -4.04
CA ILE A 201 23.89 80.09 -3.96
C ILE A 201 23.81 79.58 -5.40
N ALA A 202 24.91 79.00 -5.88
CA ALA A 202 24.84 78.17 -7.08
C ALA A 202 23.99 76.94 -6.72
N ALA A 203 22.79 76.85 -7.30
CA ALA A 203 21.91 75.70 -7.15
C ALA A 203 22.52 74.50 -7.90
N LEU A 204 23.53 73.88 -7.30
CA LEU A 204 24.02 72.57 -7.69
C LEU A 204 22.82 71.62 -7.59
N THR A 205 22.31 71.20 -8.75
CA THR A 205 21.38 70.08 -8.90
C THR A 205 22.12 68.79 -8.53
N ARG A 206 22.38 68.61 -7.23
CA ARG A 206 23.05 67.46 -6.67
C ARG A 206 22.24 66.23 -7.02
N THR A 207 22.72 65.47 -8.02
CA THR A 207 22.27 64.11 -8.29
C THR A 207 22.34 63.33 -6.99
N ILE A 208 21.20 62.89 -6.48
CA ILE A 208 21.16 62.14 -5.22
C ILE A 208 21.54 60.71 -5.56
N SER A 209 22.84 60.41 -5.50
CA SER A 209 23.34 59.03 -5.50
C SER A 209 23.19 58.41 -4.10
N PRO A 210 23.06 57.08 -3.98
CA PRO A 210 23.22 56.40 -2.69
C PRO A 210 24.61 56.65 -2.11
N ASP A 211 24.71 56.71 -0.77
CA ASP A 211 25.97 56.80 -0.06
C ASP A 211 26.79 55.51 -0.28
N GLN A 212 28.04 55.66 -0.74
CA GLN A 212 29.03 54.59 -0.79
C GLN A 212 29.91 54.64 0.47
N PHE A 213 30.17 53.49 1.10
CA PHE A 213 30.86 53.45 2.38
C PHE A 213 31.58 52.12 2.63
N ASN A 214 32.70 52.15 3.36
CA ASN A 214 33.41 50.93 3.73
C ASN A 214 32.62 50.16 4.80
N ILE A 215 32.58 48.83 4.69
CA ILE A 215 31.90 47.96 5.66
C ILE A 215 32.50 48.18 7.07
N GLY A 216 31.64 48.21 8.09
CA GLY A 216 32.03 48.48 9.48
C GLY A 216 32.13 49.96 9.87
N TYR A 217 31.92 50.90 8.94
CA TYR A 217 31.97 52.33 9.26
C TYR A 217 30.76 52.79 10.11
N LYS A 218 31.03 53.08 11.40
CA LYS A 218 30.06 53.22 12.51
C LYS A 218 28.87 54.20 12.34
N ARG A 219 28.85 55.03 11.29
CA ARG A 219 27.72 55.93 10.96
C ARG A 219 26.53 55.17 10.35
N TYR A 220 26.82 54.12 9.58
CA TYR A 220 25.81 53.36 8.87
C TYR A 220 25.27 52.20 9.72
N THR A 221 24.12 51.65 9.33
CA THR A 221 23.54 50.43 9.91
C THR A 221 24.60 49.33 10.00
N ILE A 222 24.54 48.52 11.06
CA ILE A 222 25.54 47.46 11.30
C ILE A 222 25.30 46.32 10.32
N ALA A 223 26.32 46.00 9.51
CA ALA A 223 26.34 44.77 8.74
C ALA A 223 26.63 43.58 9.69
N ASP A 224 25.69 42.65 9.77
CA ASP A 224 25.84 41.36 10.45
C ASP A 224 26.16 40.23 9.45
N ALA A 225 25.69 40.37 8.22
CA ALA A 225 25.90 39.43 7.11
C ALA A 225 26.25 40.15 5.81
N VAL A 226 26.93 39.42 4.93
CA VAL A 226 27.18 39.78 3.53
C VAL A 226 26.63 38.66 2.67
N ASP A 227 25.98 39.00 1.56
CA ASP A 227 25.52 38.03 0.57
C ASP A 227 26.31 38.14 -0.74
N ILE A 228 26.54 36.99 -1.39
CA ILE A 228 27.45 36.86 -2.55
C ILE A 228 26.97 35.80 -3.54
N SER A 229 27.41 35.97 -4.79
CA SER A 229 27.12 35.10 -5.93
C SER A 229 28.36 34.91 -6.81
N SER A 230 28.18 34.49 -8.08
CA SER A 230 29.26 34.42 -9.07
C SER A 230 29.89 35.78 -9.39
N TRP A 231 29.20 36.90 -9.11
CA TRP A 231 29.72 38.26 -9.27
C TRP A 231 30.89 38.58 -8.30
N GLN A 232 31.02 37.81 -7.21
CA GLN A 232 32.09 37.94 -6.21
C GLN A 232 33.13 36.82 -6.31
N ASN A 233 33.42 36.36 -7.53
CA ASN A 233 34.47 35.36 -7.80
C ASN A 233 35.90 35.83 -7.46
N TRP A 234 36.11 37.14 -7.32
CA TRP A 234 37.39 37.79 -6.98
C TRP A 234 37.77 37.70 -5.49
N MET A 235 36.87 37.23 -4.61
CA MET A 235 37.10 37.20 -3.17
C MET A 235 38.08 36.09 -2.76
N THR A 236 39.09 36.48 -2.00
CA THR A 236 40.17 35.62 -1.48
C THR A 236 39.97 35.26 -0.01
N GLN A 237 40.72 34.29 0.54
CA GLN A 237 40.68 33.98 1.97
C GLN A 237 40.92 35.21 2.86
N ALA A 238 41.77 36.15 2.42
CA ALA A 238 42.04 37.39 3.14
C ALA A 238 40.81 38.32 3.20
N ASP A 239 39.97 38.33 2.16
CA ASP A 239 38.72 39.10 2.14
C ASP A 239 37.72 38.54 3.15
N PHE A 240 37.50 37.22 3.19
CA PHE A 240 36.64 36.58 4.20
C PHE A 240 37.16 36.78 5.63
N ASN A 241 38.48 36.66 5.85
CA ASN A 241 39.09 36.93 7.15
C ASN A 241 38.90 38.40 7.57
N SER A 242 38.98 39.35 6.62
CA SER A 242 38.74 40.78 6.87
C SER A 242 37.28 41.05 7.23
N LEU A 243 36.32 40.44 6.53
CA LEU A 243 34.90 40.53 6.85
C LEU A 243 34.61 40.01 8.27
N LYS A 244 35.21 38.88 8.66
CA LYS A 244 35.13 38.36 10.04
C LYS A 244 35.67 39.36 11.06
N GLN A 245 36.83 39.97 10.79
CA GLN A 245 37.49 40.90 11.69
C GLN A 245 36.69 42.20 11.93
N ILE A 246 36.00 42.71 10.90
CA ILE A 246 35.16 43.92 11.02
C ILE A 246 33.75 43.65 11.57
N GLY A 247 33.43 42.40 11.93
CA GLY A 247 32.23 42.02 12.68
C GLY A 247 31.17 41.23 11.91
N ILE A 248 31.38 40.93 10.63
CA ILE A 248 30.46 40.06 9.87
C ILE A 248 30.44 38.68 10.51
N ARG A 249 29.25 38.12 10.67
CA ARG A 249 29.00 36.81 11.29
C ARG A 249 28.69 35.74 10.26
N THR A 250 27.96 36.10 9.19
CA THR A 250 27.42 35.16 8.21
C THR A 250 27.72 35.59 6.78
N ILE A 251 28.03 34.62 5.92
CA ILE A 251 27.99 34.79 4.46
C ILE A 251 26.79 34.01 3.91
N ILE A 252 26.00 34.63 3.04
CA ILE A 252 24.86 34.02 2.36
C ILE A 252 25.23 33.82 0.89
N ILE A 253 25.31 32.58 0.42
CA ILE A 253 25.93 32.25 -0.89
C ILE A 253 24.88 31.77 -1.88
N LYS A 254 24.80 32.37 -3.07
CA LYS A 254 23.99 31.83 -4.18
C LYS A 254 24.54 30.45 -4.55
N THR A 255 23.75 29.40 -4.37
CA THR A 255 24.12 28.06 -4.85
C THR A 255 23.52 27.75 -6.20
N THR A 256 22.25 28.12 -6.40
CA THR A 256 21.45 27.69 -7.55
C THR A 256 20.47 28.78 -8.00
N GLU A 257 20.04 28.67 -9.25
CA GLU A 257 18.95 29.44 -9.85
C GLU A 257 18.16 28.50 -10.76
N GLY A 258 16.83 28.60 -10.74
CA GLY A 258 15.98 27.74 -11.55
C GLY A 258 16.25 26.24 -11.31
N HIS A 259 16.33 25.45 -12.38
CA HIS A 259 16.45 23.99 -12.33
C HIS A 259 17.68 23.45 -13.07
N ASP A 260 18.61 24.33 -13.41
CA ASP A 260 19.70 24.10 -14.36
C ASP A 260 20.99 24.89 -14.03
N TYR A 261 20.90 26.09 -13.44
CA TYR A 261 22.06 26.89 -13.04
C TYR A 261 22.58 26.58 -11.63
N THR A 262 23.87 26.24 -11.54
CA THR A 262 24.66 26.21 -10.30
C THR A 262 25.72 27.30 -10.35
N ASN A 263 25.91 28.08 -9.28
CA ASN A 263 27.02 29.02 -9.16
C ASN A 263 28.35 28.24 -9.11
N PRO A 264 29.24 28.36 -10.12
CA PRO A 264 30.46 27.56 -10.21
C PRO A 264 31.48 27.89 -9.11
N TYR A 265 31.36 29.07 -8.47
CA TYR A 265 32.25 29.50 -7.40
C TYR A 265 31.73 29.14 -6.00
N ALA A 266 30.47 28.69 -5.87
CA ALA A 266 29.82 28.49 -4.58
C ALA A 266 30.59 27.54 -3.66
N GLN A 267 31.08 26.40 -4.16
CA GLN A 267 31.86 25.45 -3.35
C GLN A 267 33.14 26.08 -2.77
N ASN A 268 33.82 26.94 -3.53
CA ASN A 268 35.01 27.66 -3.06
C ASN A 268 34.62 28.73 -2.04
N GLN A 269 33.61 29.55 -2.35
CA GLN A 269 33.08 30.59 -1.45
C GLN A 269 32.62 29.99 -0.09
N ILE A 270 31.95 28.83 -0.11
CA ILE A 270 31.54 28.07 1.08
C ILE A 270 32.78 27.67 1.92
N ASN A 271 33.85 27.23 1.28
CA ASN A 271 35.07 26.79 1.97
C ASN A 271 35.84 27.99 2.55
N LEU A 272 36.02 29.07 1.79
CA LEU A 272 36.69 30.29 2.26
C LEU A 272 35.97 30.93 3.46
N ALA A 273 34.64 30.97 3.44
CA ALA A 273 33.83 31.46 4.55
C ALA A 273 33.97 30.57 5.80
N LYS A 274 33.88 29.23 5.65
CA LYS A 274 34.11 28.28 6.76
C LYS A 274 35.50 28.42 7.37
N ASN A 275 36.54 28.54 6.54
CA ASN A 275 37.92 28.73 6.98
C ASN A 275 38.13 30.04 7.76
N ALA A 276 37.39 31.10 7.43
CA ALA A 276 37.38 32.36 8.17
C ALA A 276 36.55 32.30 9.47
N GLY A 277 35.97 31.14 9.82
CA GLY A 277 35.07 31.00 10.97
C GLY A 277 33.76 31.78 10.82
N LEU A 278 33.32 32.05 9.59
CA LEU A 278 32.03 32.67 9.31
C LEU A 278 30.94 31.59 9.23
N ASN A 279 29.73 31.94 9.66
CA ASN A 279 28.55 31.12 9.41
C ASN A 279 28.32 31.08 7.90
N VAL A 280 27.91 29.93 7.36
CA VAL A 280 27.48 29.80 5.96
C VAL A 280 25.99 29.49 5.92
N SER A 281 25.26 30.40 5.29
CA SER A 281 23.89 30.22 4.82
C SER A 281 23.92 30.24 3.28
N ILE A 282 22.83 29.82 2.63
CA ILE A 282 22.75 29.85 1.17
C ILE A 282 21.45 30.48 0.69
N TYR A 283 21.41 30.86 -0.58
CA TYR A 283 20.17 31.21 -1.26
C TYR A 283 20.03 30.51 -2.62
N HIS A 284 18.77 30.31 -2.98
CA HIS A 284 18.32 29.80 -4.26
C HIS A 284 17.44 30.87 -4.93
N PHE A 285 17.86 31.35 -6.10
CA PHE A 285 17.13 32.36 -6.86
C PHE A 285 15.96 31.68 -7.60
N VAL A 286 14.75 32.02 -7.18
CA VAL A 286 13.51 31.37 -7.60
C VAL A 286 13.11 31.83 -9.01
N ARG A 287 12.83 30.86 -9.89
CA ARG A 287 12.18 31.09 -11.19
C ARG A 287 10.77 30.48 -11.25
N PHE A 288 10.40 29.63 -10.29
CA PHE A 288 9.10 28.96 -10.29
C PHE A 288 7.90 29.91 -10.12
N ASN A 289 6.83 29.60 -10.84
CA ASN A 289 5.53 30.25 -10.71
C ASN A 289 4.39 29.27 -10.37
N ASP A 290 4.65 27.96 -10.43
CA ASP A 290 3.69 26.89 -10.14
C ASP A 290 4.28 25.76 -9.26
N THR A 291 3.47 24.79 -8.85
CA THR A 291 3.93 23.70 -7.95
C THR A 291 4.80 22.64 -8.66
N ASN A 292 4.79 22.54 -9.98
CA ASN A 292 5.65 21.62 -10.73
C ASN A 292 7.02 22.25 -11.00
N SER A 293 7.08 23.50 -11.45
CA SER A 293 8.34 24.27 -11.48
C SER A 293 8.99 24.29 -10.09
N ALA A 294 8.24 24.61 -9.03
CA ALA A 294 8.78 24.62 -7.67
C ALA A 294 9.32 23.26 -7.19
N ARG A 295 8.74 22.15 -7.65
CA ARG A 295 9.26 20.80 -7.37
C ARG A 295 10.59 20.53 -8.10
N ASN A 296 10.70 20.96 -9.35
CA ASN A 296 11.90 20.78 -10.16
C ASN A 296 13.07 21.59 -9.60
N GLU A 297 12.84 22.86 -9.28
CA GLU A 297 13.85 23.77 -8.69
C GLU A 297 14.30 23.28 -7.30
N ALA A 298 13.37 22.76 -6.48
CA ALA A 298 13.72 22.16 -5.18
C ALA A 298 14.54 20.87 -5.32
N ASN A 299 14.17 19.97 -6.24
CA ASN A 299 14.95 18.76 -6.51
C ASN A 299 16.36 19.09 -7.01
N TYR A 300 16.48 20.10 -7.88
CA TYR A 300 17.77 20.57 -8.39
C TYR A 300 18.63 21.16 -7.25
N ALA A 301 18.07 22.08 -6.46
CA ALA A 301 18.72 22.66 -5.28
C ALA A 301 19.17 21.57 -4.28
N VAL A 302 18.34 20.56 -4.00
CA VAL A 302 18.71 19.39 -3.19
C VAL A 302 19.92 18.66 -3.78
N SER A 303 19.98 18.43 -5.10
CA SER A 303 21.10 17.73 -5.72
C SER A 303 22.43 18.50 -5.54
N VAL A 304 22.39 19.82 -5.70
CA VAL A 304 23.55 20.71 -5.56
C VAL A 304 23.98 20.86 -4.10
N MET A 305 23.05 21.00 -3.15
CA MET A 305 23.36 21.04 -1.72
C MET A 305 24.00 19.75 -1.21
N ASN A 306 23.53 18.58 -1.70
CA ASN A 306 24.12 17.29 -1.39
C ASN A 306 25.53 17.17 -2.00
N ASN A 307 25.75 17.62 -3.23
CA ASN A 307 27.07 17.65 -3.88
C ASN A 307 28.06 18.53 -3.10
N PHE A 308 27.62 19.72 -2.66
CA PHE A 308 28.40 20.62 -1.80
C PHE A 308 28.53 20.15 -0.34
N LYS A 309 27.93 19.01 0.02
CA LYS A 309 27.93 18.39 1.36
C LYS A 309 27.51 19.40 2.45
N LEU A 310 26.49 20.21 2.14
CA LEU A 310 25.97 21.20 3.08
C LEU A 310 25.24 20.51 4.24
N PRO A 311 25.48 20.89 5.51
CA PRO A 311 24.74 20.37 6.66
C PRO A 311 23.24 20.60 6.52
N TYR A 312 22.43 19.65 7.01
CA TYR A 312 20.96 19.79 7.03
C TYR A 312 20.46 20.96 7.89
N SER A 313 21.32 21.48 8.78
CA SER A 313 21.10 22.71 9.56
C SER A 313 21.35 24.01 8.78
N THR A 314 21.86 23.97 7.55
CA THR A 314 22.14 25.18 6.74
C THR A 314 20.86 25.98 6.54
N LEU A 315 20.87 27.27 6.86
CA LEU A 315 19.77 28.18 6.55
C LEU A 315 19.72 28.44 5.03
N ILE A 316 18.56 28.19 4.43
CA ILE A 316 18.32 28.29 3.00
C ILE A 316 17.26 29.37 2.75
N PHE A 317 17.65 30.42 2.04
CA PHE A 317 16.72 31.42 1.55
C PHE A 317 16.17 31.04 0.17
N ALA A 318 14.85 31.09 0.02
CA ALA A 318 14.23 31.27 -1.28
C ALA A 318 14.27 32.77 -1.59
N ASP A 319 15.04 33.13 -2.60
CA ASP A 319 15.21 34.49 -3.09
C ASP A 319 14.18 34.74 -4.20
N ILE A 320 13.27 35.68 -3.95
CA ILE A 320 12.03 35.87 -4.71
C ILE A 320 11.94 37.34 -5.17
N GLU A 321 12.64 37.63 -6.27
CA GLU A 321 12.63 38.95 -6.94
C GLU A 321 12.47 38.88 -8.47
N ALA A 322 12.32 37.69 -9.07
CA ALA A 322 12.21 37.50 -10.51
C ALA A 322 10.81 37.78 -11.08
N ASP A 323 10.74 38.34 -12.31
CA ASP A 323 9.50 38.73 -12.99
C ASP A 323 8.48 37.57 -13.14
N GLU A 324 8.97 36.35 -13.37
CA GLU A 324 8.16 35.14 -13.51
C GLU A 324 7.33 34.89 -12.24
N THR A 325 7.83 35.28 -11.08
CA THR A 325 7.15 35.13 -9.78
C THR A 325 6.08 36.21 -9.54
N MET A 326 6.03 37.26 -10.37
CA MET A 326 5.11 38.40 -10.24
C MET A 326 3.96 38.42 -11.26
N GLN A 327 3.83 37.37 -12.08
CA GLN A 327 2.73 37.21 -13.06
C GLN A 327 1.34 37.23 -12.40
N ASP A 328 0.26 37.37 -13.17
CA ASP A 328 -1.10 37.36 -12.62
C ASP A 328 -1.62 35.98 -12.25
N ASN A 329 -2.54 35.94 -11.28
CA ASN A 329 -3.21 34.74 -10.77
C ASN A 329 -2.30 33.66 -10.14
N LEU A 330 -1.03 33.97 -9.83
CA LEU A 330 -0.14 33.01 -9.18
C LEU A 330 -0.53 32.73 -7.72
N ASN A 331 -0.38 31.47 -7.32
CA ASN A 331 -0.49 31.03 -5.92
C ASN A 331 0.90 30.73 -5.37
N MET A 332 1.66 31.80 -5.12
CA MET A 332 3.03 31.72 -4.62
C MET A 332 3.13 31.02 -3.26
N ASN A 333 2.10 31.13 -2.41
CA ASN A 333 2.05 30.36 -1.15
C ASN A 333 2.08 28.84 -1.40
N SER A 334 1.38 28.36 -2.44
CA SER A 334 1.34 26.93 -2.79
C SER A 334 2.63 26.45 -3.47
N ALA A 335 3.16 27.24 -4.41
CA ALA A 335 4.43 26.91 -5.08
C ALA A 335 5.59 26.84 -4.07
N LEU A 336 5.76 27.88 -3.26
CA LEU A 336 6.82 27.94 -2.24
C LEU A 336 6.66 26.87 -1.15
N LYS A 337 5.43 26.49 -0.77
CA LYS A 337 5.20 25.32 0.12
C LYS A 337 5.58 23.99 -0.52
N MET A 338 5.47 23.83 -1.85
CA MET A 338 5.98 22.64 -2.54
C MET A 338 7.50 22.61 -2.48
N PHE A 339 8.17 23.74 -2.72
CA PHE A 339 9.62 23.88 -2.61
C PHE A 339 10.10 23.48 -1.18
N TRP A 340 9.52 24.07 -0.13
CA TRP A 340 9.80 23.71 1.26
C TRP A 340 9.51 22.25 1.62
N SER A 341 8.44 21.67 1.05
CA SER A 341 8.10 20.26 1.26
C SER A 341 9.18 19.32 0.72
N ILE A 342 9.70 19.59 -0.48
CA ILE A 342 10.78 18.79 -1.09
C ILE A 342 12.09 18.97 -0.30
N LEU A 343 12.47 20.19 0.06
CA LEU A 343 13.67 20.41 0.89
C LEU A 343 13.57 19.63 2.23
N SER A 344 12.40 19.67 2.87
CA SER A 344 12.14 18.97 4.15
C SER A 344 12.21 17.45 4.01
N GLN A 345 11.68 16.87 2.92
CA GLN A 345 11.77 15.43 2.63
C GLN A 345 13.23 14.97 2.53
N HIS A 346 14.12 15.83 2.02
CA HIS A 346 15.56 15.58 1.96
C HIS A 346 16.34 16.00 3.23
N GLY A 347 15.64 16.44 4.29
CA GLY A 347 16.22 16.78 5.60
C GLY A 347 16.60 18.25 5.78
N TYR A 348 16.55 19.07 4.72
CA TYR A 348 16.83 20.50 4.79
C TYR A 348 15.58 21.26 5.27
N THR A 349 15.49 21.55 6.58
CA THR A 349 14.30 22.13 7.21
C THR A 349 14.47 23.58 7.71
N ASN A 350 15.66 24.17 7.59
CA ASN A 350 15.96 25.52 8.08
C ASN A 350 15.69 26.56 6.97
N HIS A 351 14.42 26.93 6.76
CA HIS A 351 13.99 27.79 5.63
C HIS A 351 13.87 29.27 5.99
N GLY A 352 14.20 30.16 5.06
CA GLY A 352 13.88 31.59 5.11
C GLY A 352 13.46 32.10 3.74
N VAL A 353 12.98 33.35 3.67
CA VAL A 353 12.64 34.00 2.40
C VAL A 353 13.37 35.34 2.29
N TYR A 354 13.92 35.64 1.12
CA TYR A 354 14.41 36.96 0.74
C TYR A 354 13.45 37.58 -0.27
N VAL A 355 13.03 38.82 -0.04
CA VAL A 355 11.97 39.48 -0.81
C VAL A 355 11.95 40.99 -0.62
N GLY A 356 11.58 41.75 -1.66
CA GLY A 356 11.36 43.21 -1.55
C GLY A 356 10.01 43.58 -0.90
N PRO A 357 9.90 44.71 -0.16
CA PRO A 357 8.67 45.10 0.53
C PRO A 357 7.53 45.52 -0.40
N ASN A 358 7.82 45.77 -1.68
CA ASN A 358 6.82 46.09 -2.72
C ASN A 358 6.42 44.86 -3.55
N TYR A 359 6.92 43.66 -3.21
CA TYR A 359 6.65 42.44 -3.95
C TYR A 359 5.17 42.05 -3.91
N LYS A 360 4.59 41.79 -5.09
CA LYS A 360 3.15 41.57 -5.33
C LYS A 360 2.51 40.53 -4.41
N TYR A 361 3.26 39.47 -4.08
CA TYR A 361 2.78 38.35 -3.26
C TYR A 361 3.47 38.29 -1.88
N LEU A 362 3.97 39.40 -1.35
CA LEU A 362 4.72 39.47 -0.08
C LEU A 362 4.03 38.71 1.07
N ASN A 363 2.75 38.98 1.30
CA ASN A 363 1.99 38.31 2.38
C ASN A 363 1.86 36.79 2.16
N GLN A 364 1.82 36.31 0.91
CA GLN A 364 1.79 34.88 0.61
C GLN A 364 3.15 34.21 0.89
N VAL A 365 4.25 34.88 0.54
CA VAL A 365 5.62 34.41 0.74
C VAL A 365 5.98 34.38 2.22
N VAL A 366 5.78 35.50 2.93
CA VAL A 366 6.01 35.64 4.38
C VAL A 366 5.20 34.61 5.18
N ALA A 367 3.97 34.31 4.77
CA ALA A 367 3.12 33.29 5.40
C ALA A 367 3.58 31.82 5.18
N THR A 368 4.75 31.58 4.56
CA THR A 368 5.37 30.25 4.52
C THR A 368 6.40 30.01 5.61
N VAL A 369 7.06 31.06 6.13
CA VAL A 369 8.16 30.94 7.12
C VAL A 369 8.04 31.87 8.33
N GLY A 370 7.23 32.92 8.27
CA GLY A 370 7.16 33.96 9.31
C GLY A 370 8.02 35.20 8.98
N LYS A 371 7.67 36.35 9.56
CA LYS A 371 8.44 37.60 9.36
C LYS A 371 9.82 37.52 9.99
N ASP A 372 9.90 36.90 11.17
CA ASP A 372 11.12 36.58 11.91
C ASP A 372 12.11 35.68 11.12
N ARG A 373 11.62 35.02 10.07
CA ARG A 373 12.41 34.22 9.10
C ARG A 373 12.44 34.82 7.70
N THR A 374 11.97 36.06 7.56
CA THR A 374 12.02 36.86 6.33
C THR A 374 13.17 37.87 6.41
N TRP A 375 13.91 37.97 5.32
CA TRP A 375 14.99 38.90 5.07
C TRP A 375 14.53 39.89 3.98
N LEU A 376 14.37 41.17 4.32
CA LEU A 376 13.84 42.17 3.38
C LEU A 376 14.95 42.87 2.57
N ALA A 377 14.72 43.11 1.29
CA ALA A 377 15.55 43.98 0.43
C ALA A 377 14.99 45.41 0.39
N GLN A 378 15.69 46.42 0.93
CA GLN A 378 15.27 47.82 0.82
C GLN A 378 16.47 48.76 1.04
N TYR A 379 16.91 49.45 0.00
CA TYR A 379 18.08 50.35 0.07
C TYR A 379 17.64 51.80 0.30
N PRO A 380 17.97 52.44 1.43
CA PRO A 380 17.88 53.89 1.60
C PRO A 380 19.09 54.56 0.94
N PHE A 381 18.93 55.79 0.45
CA PHE A 381 20.06 56.59 -0.05
C PHE A 381 21.14 56.83 1.02
N THR A 382 20.76 56.88 2.29
CA THR A 382 21.68 57.02 3.44
C THR A 382 21.25 56.02 4.52
N PRO A 383 21.81 54.79 4.56
CA PRO A 383 21.42 53.76 5.54
C PRO A 383 22.07 54.05 6.91
N THR A 384 21.57 55.05 7.62
CA THR A 384 22.07 55.45 8.94
C THR A 384 21.69 54.48 10.05
N LYS A 385 22.65 54.23 10.95
CA LYS A 385 22.40 53.44 12.15
C LYS A 385 21.24 54.02 12.96
N SER A 386 20.29 53.16 13.30
CA SER A 386 19.04 53.48 13.99
C SER A 386 18.20 54.55 13.29
N GLY A 387 18.35 54.66 11.95
CA GLY A 387 17.52 55.49 11.09
C GLY A 387 16.13 54.90 10.84
N TYR A 388 15.29 55.65 10.12
CA TYR A 388 13.87 55.33 9.90
C TYR A 388 13.63 53.90 9.38
N TYR A 389 14.37 53.43 8.39
CA TYR A 389 14.16 52.08 7.81
C TYR A 389 14.60 50.96 8.76
N GLU A 390 15.66 51.16 9.55
CA GLU A 390 16.13 50.21 10.58
C GLU A 390 15.02 50.01 11.63
N GLN A 391 14.52 51.11 12.20
CA GLN A 391 13.44 51.10 13.17
C GLN A 391 12.14 50.54 12.58
N LYS A 392 11.78 50.92 11.35
CA LYS A 392 10.54 50.48 10.68
C LYS A 392 10.51 48.97 10.49
N TRP A 393 11.59 48.35 9.99
CA TRP A 393 11.59 46.93 9.71
C TRP A 393 11.78 46.08 10.98
N GLN A 394 12.52 46.59 11.97
CA GLN A 394 12.56 46.01 13.32
C GLN A 394 11.17 46.00 13.97
N ALA A 395 10.49 47.14 14.02
CA ALA A 395 9.14 47.27 14.60
C ALA A 395 8.06 46.49 13.83
N ALA A 396 8.26 46.29 12.51
CA ALA A 396 7.40 45.42 11.71
C ALA A 396 7.60 43.92 11.99
N GLY A 397 8.65 43.53 12.72
CA GLY A 397 8.92 42.15 13.16
C GLY A 397 9.69 41.29 12.16
N TYR A 398 10.45 41.88 11.25
CA TYR A 398 11.27 41.13 10.29
C TYR A 398 12.55 40.58 10.91
N GLY A 399 13.09 39.47 10.40
CA GLY A 399 14.29 38.83 10.95
C GLY A 399 15.60 39.49 10.51
N GLY A 400 15.69 39.89 9.24
CA GLY A 400 16.85 40.58 8.68
C GLY A 400 16.47 41.59 7.60
N TRP A 401 17.43 42.44 7.23
CA TRP A 401 17.25 43.51 6.24
C TRP A 401 18.56 43.77 5.48
N GLN A 402 18.54 43.54 4.16
CA GLN A 402 19.58 44.00 3.24
C GLN A 402 19.37 45.49 2.98
N PHE A 403 20.32 46.30 3.47
CA PHE A 403 20.16 47.75 3.58
C PHE A 403 20.99 48.54 2.58
N SER A 404 21.95 47.91 1.89
CA SER A 404 22.73 48.53 0.84
C SER A 404 23.42 47.51 -0.06
N SER A 405 23.43 47.79 -1.36
CA SER A 405 24.29 47.17 -2.38
C SER A 405 25.51 48.05 -2.73
N GLN A 406 25.82 49.04 -1.89
CA GLN A 406 26.84 50.08 -2.13
C GLN A 406 27.89 50.16 -1.02
N ALA A 407 27.91 49.17 -0.13
CA ALA A 407 28.97 49.00 0.85
C ALA A 407 30.22 48.42 0.19
N LYS A 408 31.41 48.85 0.62
CA LYS A 408 32.69 48.52 -0.02
C LYS A 408 33.56 47.59 0.83
N LEU A 409 34.13 46.58 0.16
CA LEU A 409 35.30 45.84 0.60
C LEU A 409 36.40 46.03 -0.46
N ARG A 410 37.49 46.69 -0.08
CA ARG A 410 38.43 47.30 -1.04
C ARG A 410 37.65 48.24 -1.98
N GLU A 411 37.93 48.22 -3.28
CA GLU A 411 37.18 49.06 -4.25
C GLU A 411 35.87 48.44 -4.74
N ASN A 412 35.58 47.19 -4.36
CA ASN A 412 34.42 46.44 -4.85
C ASN A 412 33.19 46.63 -3.95
N PHE A 413 32.01 46.66 -4.55
CA PHE A 413 30.73 46.67 -3.84
C PHE A 413 30.33 45.27 -3.40
N LEU A 414 29.66 45.22 -2.24
CA LEU A 414 29.06 44.03 -1.65
C LEU A 414 27.70 44.40 -1.04
N ASP A 415 26.79 43.43 -1.11
CA ASP A 415 25.47 43.51 -0.51
C ASP A 415 25.55 43.22 0.99
N VAL A 416 25.02 44.15 1.81
CA VAL A 416 25.15 44.11 3.27
C VAL A 416 23.80 44.06 3.97
N SER A 417 23.74 43.19 4.98
CA SER A 417 22.52 42.86 5.70
C SER A 417 22.68 42.97 7.22
N HIS A 418 21.66 43.53 7.87
CA HIS A 418 21.53 43.64 9.32
C HIS A 418 20.55 42.60 9.86
N SER A 419 20.79 42.11 11.08
CA SER A 419 19.95 41.10 11.74
C SER A 419 19.19 41.72 12.91
N PHE A 420 17.87 41.79 12.82
CA PHE A 420 17.02 42.29 13.92
C PHE A 420 16.76 41.24 15.00
N ASN A 421 16.83 39.96 14.63
CA ASN A 421 16.85 38.82 15.53
C ASN A 421 18.11 37.96 15.24
N SER A 422 18.08 36.66 15.55
CA SER A 422 19.22 35.77 15.31
C SER A 422 19.33 35.20 13.88
N LEU A 423 18.42 35.54 12.95
CA LEU A 423 18.29 34.91 11.62
C LEU A 423 19.59 34.94 10.80
N LEU A 424 20.31 36.07 10.79
CA LEU A 424 21.55 36.24 10.04
C LEU A 424 22.79 36.14 10.92
N THR A 425 22.68 35.70 12.17
CA THR A 425 23.78 35.76 13.17
C THR A 425 24.00 34.51 13.99
N SER A 426 22.99 33.66 14.18
CA SER A 426 23.17 32.33 14.77
C SER A 426 24.11 31.50 13.90
N PRO A 427 25.10 30.79 14.49
CA PRO A 427 25.81 29.76 13.76
C PRO A 427 24.85 28.62 13.43
N ASN A 428 24.95 28.07 12.21
CA ASN A 428 24.18 26.90 11.76
C ASN A 428 24.68 25.58 12.41
N ASN A 429 25.06 25.65 13.70
CA ASN A 429 25.65 24.58 14.48
C ASN A 429 24.67 23.42 14.71
N SER A 430 25.10 22.22 14.34
CA SER A 430 24.30 21.00 14.44
C SER A 430 24.14 20.54 15.88
N THR A 431 22.94 20.66 16.48
CA THR A 431 22.38 19.66 17.45
C THR A 431 20.91 19.88 17.82
N ILE A 432 20.02 19.98 16.83
CA ILE A 432 18.70 19.31 16.95
C ILE A 432 18.63 18.25 15.86
N ILE A 433 19.26 17.11 16.15
CA ILE A 433 19.03 15.88 15.39
C ILE A 433 17.71 15.32 15.90
N THR A 434 16.59 15.77 15.33
CA THR A 434 15.27 15.21 15.63
C THR A 434 15.34 13.70 15.36
N ASN A 435 15.03 12.91 16.39
CA ASN A 435 15.10 11.46 16.38
C ASN A 435 13.84 10.93 17.08
N GLY A 436 13.25 9.86 16.54
CA GLY A 436 12.01 9.29 17.07
C GLY A 436 10.75 9.93 16.48
N GLN A 437 9.60 9.64 17.08
CA GLN A 437 8.30 10.09 16.58
C GLN A 437 7.97 11.51 17.05
N LEU A 438 7.40 12.34 16.16
CA LEU A 438 6.98 13.72 16.44
C LEU A 438 5.57 13.95 15.90
N SER A 439 4.70 14.57 16.70
CA SER A 439 3.34 14.92 16.29
C SER A 439 3.27 16.39 15.88
N GLN A 440 2.78 16.66 14.67
CA GLN A 440 2.59 18.00 14.10
C GLN A 440 1.31 18.05 13.27
N ASN A 441 0.51 19.10 13.42
CA ASN A 441 -0.71 19.33 12.62
C ASN A 441 -1.69 18.13 12.57
N GLY A 442 -1.76 17.34 13.65
CA GLY A 442 -2.60 16.13 13.74
C GLY A 442 -2.01 14.86 13.13
N HIS A 443 -0.80 14.93 12.56
CA HIS A 443 -0.09 13.79 11.97
C HIS A 443 1.17 13.44 12.76
N TRP A 444 1.48 12.14 12.83
CA TRP A 444 2.74 11.65 13.37
C TRP A 444 3.77 11.46 12.25
N TYR A 445 5.00 11.89 12.50
CA TYR A 445 6.17 11.79 11.65
C TYR A 445 7.27 11.03 12.39
N LEU A 446 8.24 10.44 11.68
CA LEU A 446 9.43 9.81 12.27
C LEU A 446 10.68 10.43 11.68
N TYR A 447 11.61 10.83 12.53
CA TYR A 447 12.92 11.30 12.12
C TYR A 447 14.02 10.34 12.59
N LYS A 448 15.04 10.14 11.74
CA LYS A 448 16.27 9.40 12.05
C LYS A 448 17.45 10.18 11.47
N GLY A 449 18.38 10.61 12.32
CA GLY A 449 19.48 11.48 11.90
C GLY A 449 19.01 12.84 11.36
N GLY A 450 17.87 13.35 11.86
CA GLY A 450 17.21 14.55 11.31
C GLY A 450 16.49 14.35 9.97
N ARG A 451 16.67 13.20 9.29
CA ARG A 451 15.96 12.87 8.05
C ARG A 451 14.58 12.30 8.35
N LEU A 452 13.55 12.86 7.71
CA LEU A 452 12.20 12.33 7.73
C LEU A 452 12.17 10.91 7.13
N GLN A 453 11.40 10.02 7.74
CA GLN A 453 11.28 8.62 7.32
C GLN A 453 9.95 8.35 6.63
N THR A 454 9.99 7.54 5.58
CA THR A 454 8.83 7.05 4.83
C THR A 454 8.83 5.50 4.81
N GLY A 455 7.76 4.89 4.30
CA GLY A 455 7.64 3.44 4.15
C GLY A 455 7.31 2.71 5.45
N LEU A 456 7.49 1.37 5.44
CA LEU A 456 7.37 0.54 6.64
C LEU A 456 8.55 0.82 7.57
N GLN A 457 8.26 1.18 8.82
CA GLN A 457 9.28 1.54 9.82
C GLN A 457 8.99 0.79 11.13
N TYR A 458 9.99 0.07 11.63
CA TYR A 458 9.95 -0.49 12.98
C TYR A 458 10.33 0.58 14.01
N ILE A 459 9.52 0.67 15.06
CA ILE A 459 9.63 1.59 16.20
C ILE A 459 10.00 0.71 17.41
N SER A 460 11.28 0.66 17.74
CA SER A 460 11.86 -0.33 18.67
C SER A 460 11.40 -0.15 20.11
N ASP A 461 11.27 1.11 20.55
CA ASP A 461 10.77 1.54 21.86
C ASP A 461 9.29 1.18 22.11
N GLN A 462 8.53 0.95 21.05
CA GLN A 462 7.10 0.59 21.10
C GLN A 462 6.82 -0.79 20.47
N HIS A 463 7.87 -1.55 20.17
CA HIS A 463 7.85 -2.89 19.55
C HIS A 463 6.90 -3.07 18.35
N LYS A 464 6.64 -2.00 17.59
CA LYS A 464 5.63 -1.97 16.51
C LYS A 464 6.22 -1.61 15.16
N THR A 465 5.72 -2.23 14.09
CA THR A 465 5.91 -1.71 12.73
C THR A 465 4.75 -0.77 12.40
N VAL A 466 5.04 0.41 11.87
CA VAL A 466 4.06 1.37 11.34
C VAL A 466 4.38 1.66 9.87
N PHE A 467 3.52 2.38 9.15
CA PHE A 467 3.82 2.88 7.80
C PHE A 467 3.66 4.40 7.74
N TYR A 468 4.66 5.06 7.14
CA TYR A 468 4.65 6.48 6.82
C TYR A 468 4.48 6.67 5.31
N ASN A 469 3.54 7.53 4.90
CA ASN A 469 3.25 7.81 3.50
C ASN A 469 4.40 8.59 2.82
N SER A 470 4.23 8.95 1.54
CA SER A 470 5.21 9.76 0.77
C SER A 470 5.48 11.15 1.36
N TYR A 471 4.58 11.67 2.19
CA TYR A 471 4.75 12.94 2.93
C TYR A 471 5.30 12.73 4.35
N GLY A 472 5.73 11.51 4.69
CA GLY A 472 6.24 11.14 6.01
C GLY A 472 5.19 11.08 7.12
N GLN A 473 3.90 11.03 6.80
CA GLN A 473 2.80 10.96 7.77
C GLN A 473 2.43 9.51 8.07
N MET A 474 2.27 9.15 9.35
CA MET A 474 1.83 7.82 9.78
C MET A 474 0.40 7.54 9.32
N VAL A 475 0.15 6.36 8.76
CA VAL A 475 -1.17 5.93 8.26
C VAL A 475 -1.88 4.99 9.24
N TYR A 476 -3.20 4.88 9.04
CA TYR A 476 -4.14 4.12 9.88
C TYR A 476 -5.15 3.39 8.98
N GLY A 477 -5.72 2.28 9.46
CA GLY A 477 -6.74 1.50 8.72
C GLY A 477 -6.17 0.62 7.60
N GLU A 478 -7.06 0.11 6.75
CA GLU A 478 -6.67 -0.65 5.54
C GLU A 478 -5.93 0.25 4.56
N ASN A 479 -4.70 -0.09 4.20
CA ASN A 479 -3.87 0.66 3.23
C ASN A 479 -3.22 -0.30 2.23
N LYS A 480 -3.15 0.09 0.96
CA LYS A 480 -2.48 -0.69 -0.10
C LYS A 480 -1.08 -0.12 -0.35
N VAL A 481 -0.05 -0.93 -0.08
CA VAL A 481 1.37 -0.57 -0.19
C VAL A 481 2.07 -1.57 -1.09
N ASN A 482 2.77 -1.10 -2.12
CA ASN A 482 3.51 -1.92 -3.09
C ASN A 482 2.69 -3.10 -3.67
N GLY A 483 1.40 -2.89 -3.92
CA GLY A 483 0.48 -3.91 -4.43
C GLY A 483 -0.24 -4.74 -3.37
N HIS A 484 0.31 -4.86 -2.16
CA HIS A 484 -0.26 -5.65 -1.05
C HIS A 484 -1.15 -4.78 -0.15
N TRP A 485 -2.21 -5.37 0.41
CA TRP A 485 -3.03 -4.71 1.45
C TRP A 485 -2.48 -5.02 2.84
N TYR A 486 -2.42 -3.99 3.68
CA TYR A 486 -2.04 -4.05 5.10
C TYR A 486 -3.15 -3.42 5.95
N LEU A 487 -3.24 -3.79 7.22
CA LEU A 487 -4.07 -3.09 8.21
C LEU A 487 -3.17 -2.46 9.27
N PHE A 488 -3.33 -1.16 9.48
CA PHE A 488 -2.68 -0.43 10.58
C PHE A 488 -3.72 -0.08 11.64
N ASP A 489 -3.35 -0.25 12.92
CA ASP A 489 -4.21 0.03 14.06
C ASP A 489 -4.67 1.50 14.08
N ASN A 490 -5.97 1.73 14.22
CA ASN A 490 -6.57 3.07 14.09
C ASN A 490 -6.20 4.08 15.18
N VAL A 491 -5.48 3.67 16.23
CA VAL A 491 -5.03 4.57 17.31
C VAL A 491 -3.50 4.65 17.35
N THR A 492 -2.83 3.50 17.25
CA THR A 492 -1.37 3.38 17.48
C THR A 492 -0.52 3.35 16.21
N GLY A 493 -1.15 3.21 15.04
CA GLY A 493 -0.50 2.99 13.74
C GLY A 493 0.14 1.60 13.57
N ALA A 494 0.03 0.71 14.55
CA ALA A 494 0.68 -0.59 14.55
C ALA A 494 0.11 -1.56 13.49
N ARG A 495 0.97 -2.10 12.63
CA ARG A 495 0.65 -3.10 11.61
C ARG A 495 0.06 -4.37 12.25
N LYS A 496 -1.20 -4.69 11.95
CA LYS A 496 -1.86 -5.92 12.39
C LYS A 496 -1.41 -7.14 11.58
N THR A 497 -1.55 -8.31 12.18
CA THR A 497 -1.34 -9.63 11.58
C THR A 497 -2.47 -10.58 12.04
N GLY A 498 -2.53 -11.79 11.50
CA GLY A 498 -3.52 -12.80 11.86
C GLY A 498 -4.93 -12.50 11.33
N PHE A 499 -5.95 -13.15 11.91
CA PHE A 499 -7.35 -12.87 11.59
C PHE A 499 -7.77 -11.50 12.10
N GLN A 500 -8.42 -10.70 11.24
CA GLN A 500 -8.88 -9.35 11.56
C GLN A 500 -10.30 -9.14 11.02
N TYR A 501 -11.17 -8.51 11.80
CA TYR A 501 -12.54 -8.19 11.40
C TYR A 501 -12.66 -6.73 11.00
N ILE A 502 -12.89 -6.49 9.72
CA ILE A 502 -13.03 -5.15 9.12
C ILE A 502 -14.50 -4.74 9.13
N ARG A 503 -14.87 -3.88 10.09
CA ARG A 503 -16.25 -3.40 10.26
C ARG A 503 -16.83 -2.74 9.01
N GLN A 504 -16.06 -1.88 8.33
CA GLN A 504 -16.52 -1.13 7.14
C GLN A 504 -16.89 -2.02 5.95
N GLY A 505 -16.31 -3.22 5.84
CA GLY A 505 -16.62 -4.19 4.79
C GLY A 505 -17.40 -5.41 5.25
N ASN A 506 -17.82 -5.47 6.53
CA ASN A 506 -18.41 -6.64 7.19
C ASN A 506 -17.66 -7.95 6.86
N LYS A 507 -16.32 -7.91 6.86
CA LYS A 507 -15.46 -9.01 6.40
C LYS A 507 -14.46 -9.43 7.47
N THR A 508 -14.32 -10.73 7.68
CA THR A 508 -13.14 -11.30 8.35
C THR A 508 -12.09 -11.58 7.29
N VAL A 509 -10.89 -11.04 7.46
CA VAL A 509 -9.73 -11.26 6.57
C VAL A 509 -8.58 -11.88 7.39
N PHE A 510 -7.49 -12.27 6.73
CA PHE A 510 -6.26 -12.68 7.39
C PHE A 510 -5.07 -11.93 6.80
N TYR A 511 -4.18 -11.46 7.67
CA TYR A 511 -2.89 -10.85 7.31
C TYR A 511 -1.76 -11.79 7.76
N ASP A 512 -0.77 -12.03 6.90
CA ASP A 512 0.36 -12.93 7.20
C ASP A 512 1.34 -12.34 8.26
N ALA A 513 2.46 -13.03 8.50
CA ALA A 513 3.51 -12.55 9.41
C ALA A 513 4.17 -11.23 8.94
N ASN A 514 4.14 -10.95 7.64
CA ASN A 514 4.57 -9.68 7.04
C ASN A 514 3.48 -8.59 7.11
N GLY A 515 2.28 -8.93 7.59
CA GLY A 515 1.12 -8.04 7.64
C GLY A 515 0.40 -7.88 6.30
N GLN A 516 0.65 -8.76 5.32
CA GLN A 516 0.03 -8.73 3.99
C GLN A 516 -1.27 -9.55 3.98
N MET A 517 -2.35 -8.97 3.44
CA MET A 517 -3.63 -9.67 3.31
C MET A 517 -3.51 -10.86 2.34
N ILE A 518 -4.02 -12.01 2.75
CA ILE A 518 -3.98 -13.24 1.93
C ILE A 518 -5.27 -13.48 1.15
N TYR A 519 -5.16 -14.28 0.09
CA TYR A 519 -6.21 -14.60 -0.88
C TYR A 519 -6.13 -16.09 -1.25
N GLY A 520 -7.24 -16.67 -1.73
CA GLY A 520 -7.28 -18.06 -2.20
C GLY A 520 -7.34 -19.09 -1.07
N GLU A 521 -7.08 -20.37 -1.39
CA GLU A 521 -6.91 -21.41 -0.37
C GLU A 521 -5.58 -21.20 0.38
N ARG A 522 -5.62 -21.18 1.73
CA ARG A 522 -4.42 -21.15 2.57
C ARG A 522 -4.59 -22.01 3.81
N LYS A 523 -3.54 -22.76 4.16
CA LYS A 523 -3.41 -23.46 5.44
C LYS A 523 -2.90 -22.50 6.51
N VAL A 524 -3.62 -22.35 7.61
CA VAL A 524 -3.30 -21.49 8.77
C VAL A 524 -3.52 -22.31 10.04
N ASN A 525 -2.51 -22.38 10.91
CA ASN A 525 -2.53 -23.13 12.18
C ASN A 525 -3.09 -24.56 12.03
N GLY A 526 -2.65 -25.28 10.99
CA GLY A 526 -3.10 -26.64 10.68
C GLY A 526 -4.37 -26.75 9.82
N HIS A 527 -5.27 -25.78 9.87
CA HIS A 527 -6.56 -25.83 9.15
C HIS A 527 -6.50 -25.11 7.79
N TRP A 528 -7.24 -25.59 6.80
CA TRP A 528 -7.41 -24.89 5.51
C TRP A 528 -8.57 -23.90 5.57
N TYR A 529 -8.36 -22.72 4.99
CA TYR A 529 -9.35 -21.65 4.83
C TYR A 529 -9.37 -21.20 3.36
N LEU A 530 -10.49 -20.65 2.89
CA LEU A 530 -10.60 -19.94 1.62
C LEU A 530 -10.83 -18.45 1.86
N PHE A 531 -10.04 -17.61 1.22
CA PHE A 531 -10.22 -16.15 1.21
C PHE A 531 -10.59 -15.68 -0.19
N ASP A 532 -11.56 -14.78 -0.28
CA ASP A 532 -12.03 -14.16 -1.52
C ASP A 532 -10.88 -13.50 -2.28
N SER A 533 -10.75 -13.80 -3.58
CA SER A 533 -9.61 -13.42 -4.40
C SER A 533 -9.51 -11.91 -4.73
N VAL A 534 -10.51 -11.11 -4.36
CA VAL A 534 -10.53 -9.66 -4.59
C VAL A 534 -10.55 -8.88 -3.27
N THR A 535 -11.37 -9.32 -2.31
CA THR A 535 -11.66 -8.59 -1.06
C THR A 535 -10.89 -9.09 0.16
N GLY A 536 -10.27 -10.28 0.06
CA GLY A 536 -9.62 -10.98 1.18
C GLY A 536 -10.60 -11.61 2.18
N ALA A 537 -11.91 -11.54 1.93
CA ALA A 537 -12.93 -12.01 2.86
C ALA A 537 -12.97 -13.55 2.99
N ARG A 538 -12.84 -14.06 4.22
CA ARG A 538 -12.94 -15.49 4.56
C ARG A 538 -14.30 -16.05 4.12
N LYS A 539 -14.29 -17.08 3.28
CA LYS A 539 -15.49 -17.81 2.85
C LYS A 539 -15.90 -18.86 3.87
N THR A 540 -17.17 -19.23 3.85
CA THR A 540 -17.80 -20.30 4.61
C THR A 540 -18.79 -21.05 3.71
N GLY A 541 -19.35 -22.17 4.17
CA GLY A 541 -20.30 -22.99 3.42
C GLY A 541 -19.66 -23.79 2.27
N PHE A 542 -20.49 -24.26 1.34
CA PHE A 542 -20.01 -24.94 0.13
C PHE A 542 -19.30 -23.97 -0.81
N GLN A 543 -18.11 -24.35 -1.29
CA GLN A 543 -17.28 -23.55 -2.17
C GLN A 543 -16.70 -24.42 -3.28
N TYR A 544 -16.70 -23.92 -4.52
CA TYR A 544 -16.11 -24.62 -5.68
C TYR A 544 -14.74 -24.03 -6.03
N ILE A 545 -13.69 -24.82 -5.80
CA ILE A 545 -12.30 -24.45 -6.08
C ILE A 545 -11.97 -24.86 -7.52
N ARG A 546 -11.87 -23.87 -8.41
CA ARG A 546 -11.55 -24.10 -9.84
C ARG A 546 -10.21 -24.80 -10.04
N GLN A 547 -9.16 -24.37 -9.32
CA GLN A 547 -7.79 -24.89 -9.47
C GLN A 547 -7.65 -26.38 -9.11
N GLY A 548 -8.51 -26.90 -8.23
CA GLY A 548 -8.54 -28.32 -7.85
C GLY A 548 -9.73 -29.11 -8.39
N ASN A 549 -10.55 -28.51 -9.27
CA ASN A 549 -11.84 -29.04 -9.75
C ASN A 549 -12.69 -29.70 -8.63
N LYS A 550 -12.73 -29.07 -7.44
CA LYS A 550 -13.30 -29.66 -6.23
C LYS A 550 -14.37 -28.76 -5.61
N THR A 551 -15.50 -29.35 -5.23
CA THR A 551 -16.44 -28.74 -4.28
C THR A 551 -16.02 -29.15 -2.88
N VAL A 552 -15.77 -28.18 -2.00
CA VAL A 552 -15.43 -28.39 -0.59
C VAL A 552 -16.46 -27.69 0.30
N PHE A 553 -16.38 -27.88 1.62
CA PHE A 553 -17.18 -27.12 2.58
C PHE A 553 -16.27 -26.53 3.66
N TYR A 554 -16.50 -25.25 3.99
CA TYR A 554 -15.86 -24.55 5.10
C TYR A 554 -16.90 -24.29 6.20
N ASP A 555 -16.57 -24.54 7.46
CA ASP A 555 -17.48 -24.37 8.59
C ASP A 555 -17.77 -22.90 8.93
N ALA A 556 -18.48 -22.63 10.04
CA ALA A 556 -18.74 -21.26 10.51
C ALA A 556 -17.45 -20.49 10.86
N ASN A 557 -16.40 -21.19 11.31
CA ASN A 557 -15.07 -20.63 11.54
C ASN A 557 -14.26 -20.45 10.24
N GLY A 558 -14.78 -20.92 9.09
CA GLY A 558 -14.12 -20.90 7.79
C GLY A 558 -13.10 -22.03 7.60
N GLN A 559 -13.11 -23.06 8.44
CA GLN A 559 -12.20 -24.21 8.36
C GLN A 559 -12.76 -25.29 7.43
N MET A 560 -11.92 -25.83 6.54
CA MET A 560 -12.33 -26.91 5.63
C MET A 560 -12.63 -28.19 6.43
N ILE A 561 -13.77 -28.84 6.12
CA ILE A 561 -14.18 -30.09 6.78
C ILE A 561 -13.80 -31.33 5.97
N TYR A 562 -13.72 -32.46 6.68
CA TYR A 562 -13.24 -33.75 6.19
C TYR A 562 -14.14 -34.88 6.75
N GLY A 563 -14.20 -36.03 6.07
CA GLY A 563 -14.94 -37.22 6.52
C GLY A 563 -16.46 -37.12 6.34
N GLU A 564 -17.22 -38.00 7.01
CA GLU A 564 -18.68 -37.89 7.06
C GLU A 564 -19.09 -36.66 7.91
N ARG A 565 -19.95 -35.79 7.38
CA ARG A 565 -20.51 -34.65 8.13
C ARG A 565 -21.96 -34.40 7.78
N LYS A 566 -22.77 -34.10 8.80
CA LYS A 566 -24.14 -33.61 8.62
C LYS A 566 -24.13 -32.08 8.44
N VAL A 567 -24.69 -31.59 7.34
CA VAL A 567 -24.79 -30.18 6.98
C VAL A 567 -26.23 -29.90 6.54
N ASN A 568 -26.87 -28.89 7.14
CA ASN A 568 -28.26 -28.49 6.83
C ASN A 568 -29.25 -29.67 6.79
N GLY A 569 -29.11 -30.62 7.72
CA GLY A 569 -29.96 -31.81 7.80
C GLY A 569 -29.47 -33.03 7.00
N HIS A 570 -28.70 -32.84 5.93
CA HIS A 570 -28.23 -33.92 5.04
C HIS A 570 -26.82 -34.39 5.42
N TRP A 571 -26.53 -35.68 5.22
CA TRP A 571 -25.17 -36.21 5.37
C TRP A 571 -24.39 -36.11 4.06
N TYR A 572 -23.11 -35.73 4.17
CA TYR A 572 -22.15 -35.61 3.09
C TYR A 572 -20.86 -36.36 3.47
N LEU A 573 -20.09 -36.80 2.48
CA LEU A 573 -18.72 -37.29 2.67
C LEU A 573 -17.73 -36.35 1.99
N PHE A 574 -16.71 -35.91 2.72
CA PHE A 574 -15.59 -35.13 2.20
C PHE A 574 -14.30 -35.96 2.26
N ASP A 575 -13.54 -35.93 1.17
CA ASP A 575 -12.24 -36.58 1.04
C ASP A 575 -11.28 -36.18 2.17
N SER A 576 -10.68 -37.15 2.86
CA SER A 576 -9.90 -36.94 4.08
C SER A 576 -8.57 -36.20 3.89
N VAL A 577 -8.13 -35.98 2.65
CA VAL A 577 -6.88 -35.26 2.34
C VAL A 577 -7.18 -33.92 1.65
N THR A 578 -8.05 -33.94 0.64
CA THR A 578 -8.30 -32.79 -0.26
C THR A 578 -9.51 -31.93 0.14
N GLY A 579 -10.37 -32.43 1.04
CA GLY A 579 -11.66 -31.83 1.40
C GLY A 579 -12.74 -31.94 0.32
N ALA A 580 -12.49 -32.65 -0.79
CA ALA A 580 -13.42 -32.75 -1.91
C ALA A 580 -14.66 -33.59 -1.58
N ARG A 581 -15.85 -33.01 -1.77
CA ARG A 581 -17.16 -33.66 -1.59
C ARG A 581 -17.30 -34.85 -2.54
N LYS A 582 -17.39 -36.06 -1.98
CA LYS A 582 -17.63 -37.30 -2.73
C LYS A 582 -19.08 -37.40 -3.22
N THR A 583 -19.27 -38.21 -4.25
CA THR A 583 -20.58 -38.61 -4.82
C THR A 583 -20.52 -40.10 -5.19
N GLY A 584 -21.64 -40.69 -5.60
CA GLY A 584 -21.73 -42.10 -5.99
C GLY A 584 -21.66 -43.08 -4.81
N PHE A 585 -21.39 -44.35 -5.10
CA PHE A 585 -21.18 -45.37 -4.07
C PHE A 585 -19.86 -45.12 -3.33
N GLN A 586 -19.90 -45.14 -2.00
CA GLN A 586 -18.75 -44.91 -1.12
C GLN A 586 -18.75 -45.93 0.02
N TYR A 587 -17.59 -46.53 0.31
CA TYR A 587 -17.42 -47.46 1.42
C TYR A 587 -16.81 -46.75 2.63
N ILE A 588 -17.60 -46.63 3.70
CA ILE A 588 -17.20 -46.03 4.97
C ILE A 588 -16.64 -47.11 5.88
N ARG A 589 -15.31 -47.12 6.06
CA ARG A 589 -14.60 -48.08 6.93
C ARG A 589 -15.09 -48.04 8.38
N GLN A 590 -15.25 -46.84 8.96
CA GLN A 590 -15.64 -46.66 10.37
C GLN A 590 -17.03 -47.21 10.72
N GLY A 591 -17.94 -47.30 9.75
CA GLY A 591 -19.28 -47.88 9.93
C GLY A 591 -19.48 -49.23 9.23
N ASN A 592 -18.42 -49.82 8.66
CA ASN A 592 -18.46 -51.01 7.79
C ASN A 592 -19.65 -51.00 6.80
N LYS A 593 -19.89 -49.84 6.16
CA LYS A 593 -21.09 -49.58 5.35
C LYS A 593 -20.74 -49.09 3.96
N THR A 594 -21.35 -49.67 2.93
CA THR A 594 -21.42 -49.04 1.60
C THR A 594 -22.66 -48.16 1.57
N VAL A 595 -22.49 -46.88 1.28
CA VAL A 595 -23.57 -45.89 1.13
C VAL A 595 -23.57 -45.33 -0.28
N PHE A 596 -24.59 -44.55 -0.64
CA PHE A 596 -24.60 -43.79 -1.90
C PHE A 596 -24.87 -42.31 -1.62
N TYR A 597 -24.04 -41.44 -2.20
CA TYR A 597 -24.23 -39.99 -2.21
C TYR A 597 -24.70 -39.53 -3.60
N ASP A 598 -25.71 -38.68 -3.68
CA ASP A 598 -26.29 -38.21 -4.94
C ASP A 598 -25.38 -37.22 -5.69
N ALA A 599 -25.87 -36.64 -6.80
CA ALA A 599 -25.13 -35.61 -7.55
C ALA A 599 -24.86 -34.32 -6.74
N ASN A 600 -25.66 -34.04 -5.72
CA ASN A 600 -25.45 -32.96 -4.75
C ASN A 600 -24.51 -33.37 -3.61
N GLY A 601 -24.08 -34.64 -3.54
CA GLY A 601 -23.26 -35.21 -2.47
C GLY A 601 -24.04 -35.55 -1.20
N GLN A 602 -25.37 -35.62 -1.26
CA GLN A 602 -26.25 -35.97 -0.13
C GLN A 602 -26.45 -37.48 -0.03
N MET A 603 -26.34 -38.05 1.18
CA MET A 603 -26.55 -39.49 1.40
C MET A 603 -27.99 -39.90 1.10
N VAL A 604 -28.15 -41.01 0.39
CA VAL A 604 -29.45 -41.55 -0.02
C VAL A 604 -29.95 -42.61 0.96
N TYR A 605 -31.27 -42.64 1.13
CA TYR A 605 -32.03 -43.51 2.02
C TYR A 605 -33.20 -44.16 1.25
N GLY A 606 -33.67 -45.32 1.69
CA GLY A 606 -34.83 -46.00 1.11
C GLY A 606 -34.56 -46.68 -0.23
N GLU A 607 -35.62 -47.03 -0.97
CA GLU A 607 -35.49 -47.55 -2.34
C GLU A 607 -35.02 -46.44 -3.30
N ARG A 608 -33.99 -46.72 -4.11
CA ARG A 608 -33.52 -45.81 -5.17
C ARG A 608 -33.10 -46.58 -6.42
N LYS A 609 -33.54 -46.10 -7.59
CA LYS A 609 -33.02 -46.54 -8.89
C LYS A 609 -31.75 -45.75 -9.24
N ILE A 610 -30.64 -46.44 -9.49
CA ILE A 610 -29.31 -45.89 -9.80
C ILE A 610 -28.76 -46.67 -11.00
N ASN A 611 -28.37 -45.97 -12.06
CA ASN A 611 -27.81 -46.57 -13.29
C ASN A 611 -28.63 -47.76 -13.83
N GLY A 612 -29.96 -47.65 -13.81
CA GLY A 612 -30.88 -48.70 -14.27
C GLY A 612 -31.32 -49.71 -13.20
N HIS A 613 -30.51 -49.98 -12.18
CA HIS A 613 -30.79 -50.97 -11.14
C HIS A 613 -31.45 -50.35 -9.91
N TRP A 614 -32.31 -51.09 -9.20
CA TRP A 614 -32.86 -50.68 -7.90
C TRP A 614 -31.98 -51.16 -6.75
N TYR A 615 -31.79 -50.30 -5.76
CA TYR A 615 -31.07 -50.55 -4.52
C TYR A 615 -31.95 -50.15 -3.33
N LEU A 616 -31.72 -50.76 -2.16
CA LEU A 616 -32.29 -50.32 -0.88
C LEU A 616 -31.18 -49.81 0.03
N PHE A 617 -31.38 -48.63 0.61
CA PHE A 617 -30.52 -48.06 1.64
C PHE A 617 -31.27 -47.97 2.96
N ASP A 618 -30.60 -48.35 4.05
CA ASP A 618 -31.09 -48.25 5.42
C ASP A 618 -31.57 -46.82 5.75
N SER A 619 -32.77 -46.70 6.31
CA SER A 619 -33.45 -45.41 6.52
C SER A 619 -32.80 -44.50 7.58
N VAL A 620 -31.87 -45.02 8.40
CA VAL A 620 -31.19 -44.26 9.46
C VAL A 620 -29.71 -44.07 9.13
N THR A 621 -29.02 -45.15 8.71
CA THR A 621 -27.56 -45.19 8.54
C THR A 621 -27.09 -44.94 7.10
N GLY A 622 -27.99 -45.02 6.12
CA GLY A 622 -27.69 -44.97 4.68
C GLY A 622 -27.01 -46.22 4.12
N ALA A 623 -26.85 -47.29 4.91
CA ALA A 623 -26.17 -48.51 4.50
C ALA A 623 -26.97 -49.30 3.44
N ARG A 624 -26.33 -49.62 2.32
CA ARG A 624 -26.87 -50.45 1.22
C ARG A 624 -27.21 -51.85 1.74
N LYS A 625 -28.49 -52.23 1.70
CA LYS A 625 -28.96 -53.57 2.06
C LYS A 625 -28.66 -54.59 0.94
N THR A 626 -28.59 -55.85 1.32
CA THR A 626 -28.46 -57.02 0.45
C THR A 626 -29.38 -58.15 0.97
N GLY A 627 -29.50 -59.25 0.25
CA GLY A 627 -30.31 -60.40 0.63
C GLY A 627 -31.82 -60.16 0.50
N PHE A 628 -32.63 -61.01 1.15
CA PHE A 628 -34.07 -60.82 1.21
C PHE A 628 -34.41 -59.60 2.07
N GLN A 629 -35.26 -58.72 1.56
CA GLN A 629 -35.71 -57.51 2.25
C GLN A 629 -37.23 -57.38 2.09
N HIS A 630 -37.93 -57.02 3.16
CA HIS A 630 -39.35 -56.70 3.10
C HIS A 630 -39.52 -55.18 2.96
N ILE A 631 -40.28 -54.76 1.95
CA ILE A 631 -40.58 -53.37 1.67
C ILE A 631 -42.04 -53.11 2.03
N ASN A 632 -42.26 -52.40 3.14
CA ASN A 632 -43.59 -52.02 3.62
C ASN A 632 -44.37 -51.24 2.54
N GLN A 633 -43.69 -50.37 1.78
CA GLN A 633 -44.27 -49.63 0.66
C GLN A 633 -44.55 -50.59 -0.51
N GLY A 634 -45.81 -50.99 -0.65
CA GLY A 634 -46.25 -52.02 -1.60
C GLY A 634 -46.25 -53.44 -1.07
N ASN A 635 -46.03 -53.65 0.24
CA ASN A 635 -46.11 -54.95 0.94
C ASN A 635 -45.43 -56.11 0.20
N LYS A 636 -44.19 -55.88 -0.26
CA LYS A 636 -43.45 -56.80 -1.14
C LYS A 636 -42.19 -57.31 -0.44
N THR A 637 -41.94 -58.62 -0.53
CA THR A 637 -40.62 -59.18 -0.22
C THR A 637 -39.82 -59.27 -1.51
N VAL A 638 -38.65 -58.65 -1.54
CA VAL A 638 -37.74 -58.60 -2.69
C VAL A 638 -36.39 -59.23 -2.30
N PHE A 639 -35.49 -59.41 -3.27
CA PHE A 639 -34.12 -59.82 -3.01
C PHE A 639 -33.13 -58.88 -3.70
N TYR A 640 -32.14 -58.41 -2.97
CA TYR A 640 -31.01 -57.64 -3.48
C TYR A 640 -29.75 -58.52 -3.50
N ASP A 641 -29.00 -58.52 -4.60
CA ASP A 641 -27.80 -59.35 -4.75
C ASP A 641 -26.60 -58.87 -3.89
N ALA A 642 -25.43 -59.48 -4.06
CA ALA A 642 -24.20 -59.07 -3.37
C ALA A 642 -23.76 -57.62 -3.72
N ASN A 643 -24.14 -57.12 -4.90
CA ASN A 643 -23.95 -55.73 -5.31
C ASN A 643 -25.04 -54.79 -4.78
N GLY A 644 -26.07 -55.32 -4.10
CA GLY A 644 -27.23 -54.58 -3.62
C GLY A 644 -28.26 -54.27 -4.70
N GLN A 645 -28.21 -54.93 -5.86
CA GLN A 645 -29.13 -54.76 -6.98
C GLN A 645 -30.35 -55.66 -6.85
N MET A 646 -31.55 -55.11 -7.05
CA MET A 646 -32.80 -55.89 -6.98
C MET A 646 -32.87 -56.94 -8.08
N VAL A 647 -33.20 -58.16 -7.71
CA VAL A 647 -33.28 -59.32 -8.62
C VAL A 647 -34.68 -59.45 -9.22
N TYR A 648 -34.71 -59.90 -10.47
CA TYR A 648 -35.90 -60.13 -11.30
C TYR A 648 -35.84 -61.53 -11.92
N GLY A 649 -36.99 -62.11 -12.24
CA GLY A 649 -37.10 -63.42 -12.91
C GLY A 649 -36.79 -64.60 -12.01
N GLU A 650 -36.49 -65.77 -12.61
CA GLU A 650 -36.00 -66.93 -11.86
C GLU A 650 -34.58 -66.68 -11.33
N ARG A 651 -34.34 -67.02 -10.06
CA ARG A 651 -32.99 -67.00 -9.46
C ARG A 651 -32.80 -68.15 -8.46
N LYS A 652 -31.67 -68.84 -8.56
CA LYS A 652 -31.21 -69.78 -7.52
C LYS A 652 -30.46 -69.00 -6.43
N ILE A 653 -30.89 -69.13 -5.19
CA ILE A 653 -30.35 -68.45 -4.00
C ILE A 653 -30.22 -69.50 -2.89
N ASN A 654 -29.03 -69.66 -2.30
CA ASN A 654 -28.74 -70.63 -1.24
C ASN A 654 -29.33 -72.04 -1.52
N GLY A 655 -29.07 -72.56 -2.73
CA GLY A 655 -29.55 -73.88 -3.17
C GLY A 655 -30.98 -73.92 -3.75
N HIS A 656 -31.89 -73.05 -3.31
CA HIS A 656 -33.30 -73.06 -3.75
C HIS A 656 -33.56 -72.10 -4.92
N TRP A 657 -34.52 -72.43 -5.80
CA TRP A 657 -35.00 -71.50 -6.82
C TRP A 657 -36.15 -70.64 -6.30
N TYR A 658 -36.17 -69.37 -6.70
CA TYR A 658 -37.19 -68.37 -6.41
C TYR A 658 -37.59 -67.67 -7.72
N LEU A 659 -38.82 -67.15 -7.79
CA LEU A 659 -39.28 -66.29 -8.88
C LEU A 659 -39.59 -64.89 -8.35
N PHE A 660 -39.03 -63.86 -8.99
CA PHE A 660 -39.30 -62.46 -8.70
C PHE A 660 -40.01 -61.80 -9.88
N ASP A 661 -41.05 -61.01 -9.58
CA ASP A 661 -41.82 -60.24 -10.54
C ASP A 661 -40.93 -59.34 -11.41
N SER A 662 -41.08 -59.43 -12.73
CA SER A 662 -40.19 -58.79 -13.71
C SER A 662 -40.25 -57.25 -13.74
N VAL A 663 -41.25 -56.63 -13.09
CA VAL A 663 -41.40 -55.17 -13.02
C VAL A 663 -41.12 -54.64 -11.62
N THR A 664 -41.67 -55.30 -10.60
CA THR A 664 -41.68 -54.82 -9.20
C THR A 664 -40.62 -55.47 -8.30
N GLY A 665 -39.99 -56.56 -8.74
CA GLY A 665 -39.04 -57.36 -7.94
C GLY A 665 -39.69 -58.19 -6.84
N ALA A 666 -41.03 -58.23 -6.74
CA ALA A 666 -41.75 -58.95 -5.69
C ALA A 666 -41.64 -60.48 -5.84
N ARG A 667 -41.21 -61.16 -4.79
CA ARG A 667 -41.11 -62.63 -4.70
C ARG A 667 -42.49 -63.27 -4.88
N LYS A 668 -42.66 -64.07 -5.93
CA LYS A 668 -43.88 -64.86 -6.18
C LYS A 668 -43.95 -66.08 -5.24
N THR A 669 -45.17 -66.57 -5.03
CA THR A 669 -45.50 -67.80 -4.29
C THR A 669 -46.68 -68.50 -5.00
N GLY A 670 -47.01 -69.73 -4.58
CA GLY A 670 -48.09 -70.53 -5.18
C GLY A 670 -47.71 -71.13 -6.53
N PHE A 671 -48.72 -71.56 -7.28
CA PHE A 671 -48.55 -72.00 -8.68
C PHE A 671 -48.16 -70.81 -9.55
N GLN A 672 -47.12 -70.98 -10.37
CA GLN A 672 -46.63 -69.97 -11.31
C GLN A 672 -46.33 -70.64 -12.65
N HIS A 673 -46.79 -70.03 -13.75
CA HIS A 673 -46.40 -70.45 -15.10
C HIS A 673 -45.20 -69.63 -15.56
N ILE A 674 -44.20 -70.29 -16.12
CA ILE A 674 -42.92 -69.71 -16.53
C ILE A 674 -42.77 -69.94 -18.03
N ASN A 675 -42.99 -68.86 -18.79
CA ASN A 675 -42.94 -68.85 -20.25
C ASN A 675 -41.58 -69.33 -20.77
N GLN A 676 -40.48 -68.96 -20.08
CA GLN A 676 -39.14 -69.40 -20.41
C GLN A 676 -38.94 -70.87 -20.01
N GLY A 677 -39.15 -71.76 -20.98
CA GLY A 677 -39.19 -73.22 -20.77
C GLY A 677 -40.59 -73.81 -20.62
N ASN A 678 -41.66 -73.01 -20.83
CA ASN A 678 -43.06 -73.44 -20.89
C ASN A 678 -43.47 -74.40 -19.75
N LYS A 679 -43.12 -74.06 -18.50
CA LYS A 679 -43.32 -74.91 -17.32
C LYS A 679 -44.24 -74.26 -16.30
N THR A 680 -45.17 -75.04 -15.75
CA THR A 680 -45.89 -74.66 -14.53
C THR A 680 -45.17 -75.25 -13.33
N VAL A 681 -44.87 -74.43 -12.32
CA VAL A 681 -44.15 -74.83 -11.11
C VAL A 681 -44.91 -74.35 -9.87
N PHE A 682 -44.49 -74.78 -8.67
CA PHE A 682 -45.03 -74.26 -7.41
C PHE A 682 -43.93 -73.74 -6.50
N TYR A 683 -44.11 -72.51 -5.98
CA TYR A 683 -43.26 -71.88 -4.98
C TYR A 683 -43.97 -71.89 -3.62
N ASN A 684 -43.32 -72.37 -2.57
CA ASN A 684 -43.89 -72.40 -1.21
C ASN A 684 -44.08 -70.98 -0.61
N ALA A 685 -44.60 -70.88 0.62
CA ALA A 685 -44.79 -69.59 1.30
C ALA A 685 -43.48 -68.79 1.48
N SER A 686 -42.35 -69.49 1.66
CA SER A 686 -41.00 -68.91 1.68
C SER A 686 -40.49 -68.50 0.29
N GLY A 687 -41.24 -68.78 -0.78
CA GLY A 687 -40.92 -68.48 -2.17
C GLY A 687 -39.98 -69.49 -2.84
N GLN A 688 -39.75 -70.65 -2.25
CA GLN A 688 -38.85 -71.68 -2.77
C GLN A 688 -39.60 -72.65 -3.69
N MET A 689 -39.03 -72.99 -4.84
CA MET A 689 -39.60 -73.96 -5.78
C MET A 689 -39.61 -75.36 -5.16
N LEU A 690 -40.72 -76.08 -5.32
CA LEU A 690 -40.88 -77.45 -4.83
C LEU A 690 -40.57 -78.50 -5.92
N TYR A 691 -40.29 -79.71 -5.44
CA TYR A 691 -39.82 -80.86 -6.22
C TYR A 691 -40.44 -82.16 -5.69
N GLY A 692 -40.55 -83.19 -6.53
CA GLY A 692 -41.11 -84.49 -6.17
C GLY A 692 -42.62 -84.43 -5.89
N TYR A 693 -43.11 -85.43 -5.13
CA TYR A 693 -44.50 -85.46 -4.66
C TYR A 693 -44.75 -84.42 -3.58
N GLN A 694 -45.80 -83.60 -3.75
CA GLN A 694 -46.15 -82.49 -2.87
C GLN A 694 -47.67 -82.45 -2.63
N LYS A 695 -48.10 -82.21 -1.40
CA LYS A 695 -49.51 -82.06 -1.04
C LYS A 695 -49.87 -80.58 -0.89
N ILE A 696 -50.60 -80.03 -1.86
CA ILE A 696 -50.97 -78.61 -1.95
C ILE A 696 -52.49 -78.51 -1.91
N ASN A 697 -53.04 -77.74 -0.95
CA ASN A 697 -54.48 -77.54 -0.76
C ASN A 697 -55.30 -78.86 -0.80
N GLY A 698 -54.78 -79.90 -0.14
CA GLY A 698 -55.38 -81.23 -0.06
C GLY A 698 -55.03 -82.18 -1.21
N LYS A 699 -54.72 -81.68 -2.41
CA LYS A 699 -54.38 -82.48 -3.59
C LYS A 699 -52.89 -82.84 -3.65
N ILE A 700 -52.57 -83.98 -4.25
CA ILE A 700 -51.18 -84.40 -4.51
C ILE A 700 -50.80 -83.98 -5.93
N TYR A 701 -49.60 -83.44 -6.09
CA TYR A 701 -48.98 -83.04 -7.36
C TYR A 701 -47.56 -83.62 -7.42
N TYR A 702 -47.08 -83.96 -8.62
CA TYR A 702 -45.68 -84.35 -8.84
C TYR A 702 -44.95 -83.27 -9.64
N PHE A 703 -43.88 -82.73 -9.06
CA PHE A 703 -42.99 -81.78 -9.72
C PHE A 703 -41.68 -82.49 -10.08
N ASP A 704 -41.26 -82.35 -11.33
CA ASP A 704 -40.03 -82.88 -11.90
C ASP A 704 -38.82 -82.55 -11.02
N THR A 705 -38.07 -83.56 -10.56
CA THR A 705 -37.01 -83.43 -9.55
C THR A 705 -35.78 -82.63 -10.02
N ILE A 706 -35.67 -82.31 -11.31
CA ILE A 706 -34.60 -81.51 -11.89
C ILE A 706 -35.10 -80.10 -12.22
N THR A 707 -36.23 -79.99 -12.92
CA THR A 707 -36.72 -78.73 -13.50
C THR A 707 -37.78 -78.01 -12.66
N GLY A 708 -38.39 -78.69 -11.69
CA GLY A 708 -39.53 -78.21 -10.90
C GLY A 708 -40.85 -78.17 -11.68
N ALA A 709 -40.88 -78.63 -12.93
CA ALA A 709 -42.07 -78.62 -13.78
C ALA A 709 -43.12 -79.63 -13.28
N LEU A 710 -44.35 -79.17 -13.09
CA LEU A 710 -45.51 -80.02 -12.85
C LEU A 710 -45.66 -81.04 -13.99
N LYS A 711 -45.78 -82.32 -13.63
CA LYS A 711 -46.23 -83.38 -14.53
C LYS A 711 -47.72 -83.65 -14.25
N ASN A 712 -48.42 -84.05 -15.31
CA ASN A 712 -49.78 -84.60 -15.24
C ASN A 712 -49.71 -86.11 -15.00
#